data_AF-A0A9P1J2R6-F1
#
_entry.id   AF-A0A9P1J2R6-F1
#
_cell.length_a   1.000
_cell.length_b   1.000
_cell.length_c   1.000
_cell.angle_alpha   90.00
_cell.angle_beta   90.00
_cell.angle_gamma   90.00
#
_symmetry.space_group_name_H-M   'P 1'
#
loop_
_entity.id
_entity.type
_entity.pdbx_description
1 polymer ?
#
loop_
_entity_poly.entity_id
_entity_poly.type
_entity_poly.pdbx_seq_one_letter_code
_entity_poly.pdbx_strand_id
1 'polypeptide(L)'
;MSKPQIGINGFGRIGRLVLRAAVEKDSVQVVAVNDPFISIDYMIYLFQYDSTHGRFKGTVTHEGDYLLVTKEGKSQHKIKVFNAKDPAEIQWGAAGAVYVVESTGVFTTIEKANAHLKGGAKKVIISAPSADAPMFVVGVNHEKYDHANDHIISNASCTTNCLAPLAKVINDNFGIIEGLMTTVHAVTATQKTVDGPSGKLWRDGRGAGQNIIPASTGAAKAVGKVIPELNGKLTGMAFRVPTPDVSVVDLTARLEKPATLDDIKKVVRAAAEGPLKGVLAYTEDQVVSTDFVSDTHSSIFDAGASISLNPHFVKLVSWYDNEFGYSNRVVDLISYIATKACENIKDWESVFVVGNLPILGEWQPKNSFALTCSEANRELWCGSIQIPNQKQHIQFRYLKAYYLDAAETESPEPKFVLSKWETLFTPRQCLVECEASNGVARKNTLHQFGEYDGKVQISDGWILNDIENVVYFRIHGEALKFYKKQYSVQEYRLKIVPFDVRFREKDIEDEMDNASYLPNLPSFSDTDLSVLTREDPIFGDQYVNGSVFRNNVDYLVFRTRTVSIQNLGFRVELYHETKRCAIAYALPSTFPETHGAAIFPFVGVNNVPVGQLNVDFMITKRNPAAETLSQIDSMELTFGRYWRKRKRILEIGHRGMGSSYTKSTSARENTIFSLNQAAKRGADYVELDVQLTKDMKTVVYHDFHVLVTVAGRDSPAGTPTIGGENIALHEIAIKDLTLSQLKLLHCEHISKADTKAENQKTLSVTPGKDETDEMHVPFPSLAQVLQLVDENVGLNIEIKYPMYMKDGSHECHGYFEQNKFVDRILSEVAEHAGNRRIAFSCFEPDICTLITKKQHRYPVLFLVVGATNRYMPFKDIRSDCSKIAANFAAGCELLGVNFHSEELLNDKSPIIIANRYGLVKIVWGDDLNSKDIQKKFKEEMNVDGLIFDRIGEDEVAKQNVFIVENEHRSSLFVKNNKNQSSRSPSMTRRCMSMAE
;
A
#
# COMPACT_ATOMS: atom_id res chain seq x y z
N MET A 1 1.46 -0.43 20.56
CA MET A 1 0.83 -1.04 19.38
C MET A 1 -0.59 -1.44 19.72
N SER A 2 -1.54 -1.29 18.79
CA SER A 2 -2.85 -1.92 18.89
C SER A 2 -2.72 -3.44 18.73
N LYS A 3 -3.49 -4.22 19.49
CA LYS A 3 -3.42 -5.69 19.43
C LYS A 3 -3.93 -6.20 18.08
N PRO A 4 -3.33 -7.25 17.48
CA PRO A 4 -3.86 -7.84 16.27
C PRO A 4 -5.31 -8.29 16.46
N GLN A 5 -6.20 -7.87 15.56
CA GLN A 5 -7.62 -8.20 15.62
C GLN A 5 -7.87 -9.51 14.87
N ILE A 6 -8.40 -10.52 15.58
CA ILE A 6 -8.52 -11.88 15.06
C ILE A 6 -9.98 -12.35 14.99
N GLY A 7 -10.31 -13.10 13.95
CA GLY A 7 -11.54 -13.88 13.80
C GLY A 7 -11.27 -15.37 13.96
N ILE A 8 -12.25 -16.14 14.44
CA ILE A 8 -12.13 -17.60 14.59
C ILE A 8 -13.26 -18.26 13.80
N ASN A 9 -12.91 -19.11 12.83
CA ASN A 9 -13.87 -19.96 12.13
C ASN A 9 -13.82 -21.40 12.68
N GLY A 10 -14.96 -21.88 13.17
CA GLY A 10 -15.09 -23.15 13.89
C GLY A 10 -14.82 -22.99 15.39
N PHE A 11 -15.87 -23.04 16.22
CA PHE A 11 -15.78 -22.85 17.67
C PHE A 11 -15.67 -24.19 18.42
N GLY A 12 -14.87 -25.10 17.86
CA GLY A 12 -14.56 -26.43 18.38
C GLY A 12 -13.49 -26.41 19.49
N ARG A 13 -12.78 -27.54 19.67
CA ARG A 13 -11.70 -27.66 20.66
C ARG A 13 -10.64 -26.58 20.48
N ILE A 14 -10.04 -26.51 19.28
CA ILE A 14 -9.00 -25.51 18.98
C ILE A 14 -9.55 -24.09 19.00
N GLY A 15 -10.69 -23.80 18.35
CA GLY A 15 -11.25 -22.44 18.34
C GLY A 15 -11.51 -21.87 19.73
N ARG A 16 -12.09 -22.66 20.65
CA ARG A 16 -12.31 -22.22 22.04
C ARG A 16 -11.02 -22.04 22.80
N LEU A 17 -10.03 -22.91 22.60
CA LEU A 17 -8.76 -22.84 23.32
C LEU A 17 -7.83 -21.76 22.77
N VAL A 18 -7.93 -21.41 21.49
CA VAL A 18 -7.32 -20.20 20.91
C VAL A 18 -7.90 -18.95 21.56
N LEU A 19 -9.23 -18.89 21.76
CA LEU A 19 -9.84 -17.78 22.52
C LEU A 19 -9.37 -17.76 23.98
N ARG A 20 -9.27 -18.90 24.68
CA ARG A 20 -8.70 -18.94 26.03
C ARG A 20 -7.24 -18.46 26.05
N ALA A 21 -6.41 -18.91 25.11
CA ALA A 21 -5.02 -18.48 24.99
C ALA A 21 -4.90 -16.97 24.67
N ALA A 22 -5.77 -16.44 23.80
CA ALA A 22 -5.82 -15.02 23.49
C ALA A 22 -6.15 -14.17 24.73
N VAL A 23 -7.15 -14.58 25.52
CA VAL A 23 -7.50 -13.92 26.79
C VAL A 23 -6.35 -14.00 27.79
N GLU A 24 -5.69 -15.15 27.91
CA GLU A 24 -4.63 -15.35 28.90
C GLU A 24 -3.37 -14.55 28.57
N LYS A 25 -2.92 -14.61 27.31
CA LYS A 25 -1.73 -13.90 26.83
C LYS A 25 -1.96 -12.41 26.68
N ASP A 26 -3.20 -12.01 26.40
CA ASP A 26 -3.58 -10.61 26.16
C ASP A 26 -2.78 -9.95 25.02
N SER A 27 -2.21 -10.73 24.10
CA SER A 27 -1.38 -10.24 22.99
C SER A 27 -2.18 -9.95 21.71
N VAL A 28 -3.36 -10.57 21.57
CA VAL A 28 -4.27 -10.42 20.42
C VAL A 28 -5.69 -10.15 20.90
N GLN A 29 -6.53 -9.60 20.03
CA GLN A 29 -7.93 -9.29 20.33
C GLN A 29 -8.86 -10.11 19.43
N VAL A 30 -9.58 -11.08 19.99
CA VAL A 30 -10.69 -11.74 19.28
C VAL A 30 -11.86 -10.78 19.13
N VAL A 31 -12.31 -10.57 17.90
CA VAL A 31 -13.43 -9.66 17.55
C VAL A 31 -14.57 -10.33 16.80
N ALA A 32 -14.34 -11.54 16.27
CA ALA A 32 -15.37 -12.30 15.56
C ALA A 32 -15.21 -13.81 15.77
N VAL A 33 -16.33 -14.53 15.84
CA VAL A 33 -16.40 -15.99 15.84
C VAL A 33 -17.49 -16.43 14.87
N ASN A 34 -17.23 -17.47 14.09
CA ASN A 34 -18.23 -18.13 13.26
C ASN A 34 -18.32 -19.62 13.58
N ASP A 35 -19.53 -20.12 13.81
CA ASP A 35 -19.82 -21.55 13.79
C ASP A 35 -21.30 -21.80 13.45
N PRO A 36 -21.64 -22.42 12.30
CA PRO A 36 -23.03 -22.60 11.89
C PRO A 36 -23.80 -23.64 12.71
N PHE A 37 -23.14 -24.37 13.61
CA PHE A 37 -23.74 -25.46 14.38
C PHE A 37 -23.92 -25.13 15.87
N ILE A 38 -23.50 -23.95 16.31
CA ILE A 38 -23.49 -23.57 17.73
C ILE A 38 -24.18 -22.20 17.89
N SER A 39 -25.29 -22.16 18.65
CA SER A 39 -25.93 -20.89 19.01
C SER A 39 -25.08 -20.08 20.01
N ILE A 40 -25.30 -18.77 20.14
CA ILE A 40 -24.54 -17.93 21.08
C ILE A 40 -24.66 -18.42 22.54
N ASP A 41 -25.85 -18.82 22.99
CA ASP A 41 -26.05 -19.39 24.33
C ASP A 41 -25.25 -20.69 24.51
N TYR A 42 -25.18 -21.50 23.46
CA TYR A 42 -24.41 -22.73 23.50
C TYR A 42 -22.90 -22.47 23.44
N MET A 43 -22.44 -21.43 22.74
CA MET A 43 -21.06 -20.97 22.78
C MET A 43 -20.66 -20.55 24.20
N ILE A 44 -21.53 -19.81 24.92
CA ILE A 44 -21.31 -19.44 26.33
C ILE A 44 -21.12 -20.70 27.18
N TYR A 45 -22.04 -21.66 27.07
CA TYR A 45 -21.97 -22.91 27.83
C TYR A 45 -20.67 -23.69 27.54
N LEU A 46 -20.36 -23.93 26.26
CA LEU A 46 -19.18 -24.71 25.84
C LEU A 46 -17.85 -24.01 26.17
N PHE A 47 -17.84 -22.68 26.26
CA PHE A 47 -16.66 -21.92 26.66
C PHE A 47 -16.49 -21.89 28.18
N GLN A 48 -17.59 -21.72 28.92
CA GLN A 48 -17.60 -21.68 30.39
C GLN A 48 -17.22 -23.02 31.01
N TYR A 49 -17.69 -24.13 30.44
CA TYR A 49 -17.49 -25.50 30.93
C TYR A 49 -16.68 -26.33 29.93
N ASP A 50 -15.44 -26.66 30.30
CA ASP A 50 -14.58 -27.57 29.53
C ASP A 50 -14.19 -28.78 30.39
N SER A 51 -14.41 -29.99 29.87
CA SER A 51 -14.14 -31.24 30.60
C SER A 51 -12.66 -31.51 30.82
N THR A 52 -11.79 -30.95 29.98
CA THR A 52 -10.34 -31.18 30.03
C THR A 52 -9.65 -30.05 30.78
N HIS A 53 -9.88 -28.80 30.35
CA HIS A 53 -9.17 -27.63 30.89
C HIS A 53 -9.95 -26.92 32.00
N GLY A 54 -10.99 -27.57 32.53
CA GLY A 54 -11.85 -27.04 33.58
C GLY A 54 -12.66 -25.80 33.19
N ARG A 55 -13.29 -25.21 34.21
CA ARG A 55 -14.11 -24.01 34.06
C ARG A 55 -13.25 -22.80 33.69
N PHE A 56 -13.75 -22.00 32.74
CA PHE A 56 -13.15 -20.69 32.46
C PHE A 56 -13.19 -19.82 33.71
N LYS A 57 -12.07 -19.17 34.03
CA LYS A 57 -11.88 -18.41 35.28
C LYS A 57 -12.35 -16.95 35.20
N GLY A 58 -12.68 -16.47 34.00
CA GLY A 58 -13.32 -15.18 33.80
C GLY A 58 -14.84 -15.31 33.68
N THR A 59 -15.47 -14.29 33.12
CA THR A 59 -16.90 -14.32 32.78
C THR A 59 -17.10 -14.38 31.27
N VAL A 60 -18.09 -15.16 30.84
CA VAL A 60 -18.56 -15.20 29.45
C VAL A 60 -20.06 -14.98 29.43
N THR A 61 -20.51 -13.95 28.72
CA THR A 61 -21.91 -13.54 28.57
C THR A 61 -22.15 -13.09 27.13
N HIS A 62 -23.34 -12.58 26.80
CA HIS A 62 -23.58 -11.94 25.51
C HIS A 62 -24.37 -10.63 25.65
N GLU A 63 -24.22 -9.76 24.66
CA GLU A 63 -24.97 -8.53 24.47
C GLU A 63 -25.46 -8.52 23.02
N GLY A 64 -26.73 -8.83 22.81
CA GLY A 64 -27.28 -9.03 21.46
C GLY A 64 -26.58 -10.18 20.73
N ASP A 65 -25.99 -9.87 19.58
CA ASP A 65 -25.22 -10.81 18.74
C ASP A 65 -23.69 -10.74 18.97
N TYR A 66 -23.29 -10.17 20.11
CA TYR A 66 -21.90 -10.14 20.56
C TYR A 66 -21.70 -11.04 21.79
N LEU A 67 -20.71 -11.92 21.73
CA LEU A 67 -20.18 -12.63 22.89
C LEU A 67 -19.22 -11.70 23.65
N LEU A 68 -19.35 -11.63 24.97
CA LEU A 68 -18.50 -10.82 25.85
C LEU A 68 -17.69 -11.76 26.75
N VAL A 69 -16.36 -11.71 26.62
CA VAL A 69 -15.44 -12.50 27.45
C VAL A 69 -14.53 -11.55 28.22
N THR A 70 -14.55 -11.66 29.54
CA THR A 70 -13.72 -10.83 30.44
C THR A 70 -12.96 -11.69 31.43
N LYS A 71 -11.75 -11.27 31.78
CA LYS A 71 -10.98 -11.82 32.89
C LYS A 71 -10.29 -10.66 33.61
N GLU A 72 -10.25 -10.70 34.93
CA GLU A 72 -9.59 -9.66 35.72
C GLU A 72 -8.12 -9.49 35.29
N GLY A 73 -7.70 -8.23 35.13
CA GLY A 73 -6.34 -7.88 34.67
C GLY A 73 -6.06 -8.14 33.19
N LYS A 74 -7.09 -8.48 32.38
CA LYS A 74 -6.97 -8.73 30.93
C LYS A 74 -7.97 -7.86 30.16
N SER A 75 -7.74 -7.68 28.86
CA SER A 75 -8.65 -6.90 28.02
C SER A 75 -9.97 -7.63 27.80
N GLN A 76 -11.07 -6.89 27.71
CA GLN A 76 -12.36 -7.47 27.35
C GLN A 76 -12.40 -7.79 25.85
N HIS A 77 -12.87 -9.00 25.53
CA HIS A 77 -13.17 -9.38 24.15
C HIS A 77 -14.67 -9.19 23.89
N LYS A 78 -15.00 -8.25 23.01
CA LYS A 78 -16.33 -8.07 22.43
C LYS A 78 -16.34 -8.68 21.04
N ILE A 79 -17.00 -9.82 20.89
CA ILE A 79 -16.82 -10.74 19.77
C ILE A 79 -18.13 -10.85 19.00
N LYS A 80 -18.18 -10.41 17.75
CA LYS A 80 -19.33 -10.61 16.87
C LYS A 80 -19.52 -12.10 16.57
N VAL A 81 -20.74 -12.61 16.74
CA VAL A 81 -21.05 -14.00 16.40
C VAL A 81 -21.70 -14.09 15.02
N PHE A 82 -21.21 -15.04 14.23
CA PHE A 82 -21.77 -15.43 12.94
C PHE A 82 -22.10 -16.94 12.94
N ASN A 83 -23.03 -17.34 12.08
CA ASN A 83 -23.45 -18.73 11.91
C ASN A 83 -23.52 -19.14 10.43
N ALA A 84 -22.59 -18.62 9.61
CA ALA A 84 -22.55 -18.92 8.18
C ALA A 84 -21.83 -20.24 7.91
N LYS A 85 -22.36 -21.02 6.94
CA LYS A 85 -21.72 -22.25 6.47
C LYS A 85 -20.66 -22.00 5.42
N ASP A 86 -20.89 -21.02 4.54
CA ASP A 86 -19.90 -20.58 3.55
C ASP A 86 -18.97 -19.53 4.19
N PRO A 87 -17.66 -19.78 4.26
CA PRO A 87 -16.70 -18.80 4.77
C PRO A 87 -16.70 -17.45 4.05
N ALA A 88 -17.13 -17.42 2.78
CA ALA A 88 -17.19 -16.19 1.98
C ALA A 88 -18.32 -15.24 2.40
N GLU A 89 -19.35 -15.74 3.08
CA GLU A 89 -20.48 -14.94 3.57
C GLU A 89 -20.16 -14.21 4.87
N ILE A 90 -19.09 -14.61 5.57
CA ILE A 90 -18.72 -14.07 6.88
C ILE A 90 -18.09 -12.70 6.70
N GLN A 91 -18.70 -11.68 7.31
CA GLN A 91 -18.30 -10.27 7.20
C GLN A 91 -17.15 -9.92 8.17
N TRP A 92 -15.98 -10.53 7.98
CA TRP A 92 -14.78 -10.33 8.82
C TRP A 92 -14.35 -8.86 8.88
N GLY A 93 -14.29 -8.18 7.73
CA GLY A 93 -13.86 -6.79 7.63
C GLY A 93 -14.76 -5.84 8.42
N ALA A 94 -16.08 -6.06 8.39
CA ALA A 94 -17.05 -5.27 9.15
C ALA A 94 -16.93 -5.50 10.66
N ALA A 95 -16.54 -6.71 11.08
CA ALA A 95 -16.25 -7.03 12.48
C ALA A 95 -14.83 -6.62 12.93
N GLY A 96 -14.01 -6.08 12.02
CA GLY A 96 -12.64 -5.67 12.30
C GLY A 96 -11.61 -6.80 12.36
N ALA A 97 -11.97 -8.02 11.96
CA ALA A 97 -11.07 -9.18 11.98
C ALA A 97 -10.09 -9.10 10.80
N VAL A 98 -8.80 -8.91 11.10
CA VAL A 98 -7.72 -8.82 10.11
C VAL A 98 -7.12 -10.20 9.85
N TYR A 99 -6.91 -10.98 10.91
CA TYR A 99 -6.36 -12.34 10.85
C TYR A 99 -7.46 -13.34 11.19
N VAL A 100 -7.62 -14.40 10.38
CA VAL A 100 -8.63 -15.44 10.65
C VAL A 100 -7.94 -16.75 11.01
N VAL A 101 -8.34 -17.33 12.13
CA VAL A 101 -8.00 -18.71 12.52
C VAL A 101 -9.02 -19.64 11.88
N GLU A 102 -8.59 -20.41 10.89
CA GLU A 102 -9.40 -21.44 10.25
C GLU A 102 -9.23 -22.75 11.01
N SER A 103 -10.21 -23.05 11.87
CA SER A 103 -10.20 -24.17 12.81
C SER A 103 -11.40 -25.13 12.68
N THR A 104 -12.08 -25.12 11.52
CA THR A 104 -13.16 -26.06 11.21
C THR A 104 -12.64 -27.46 10.86
N GLY A 105 -11.41 -27.53 10.33
CA GLY A 105 -10.81 -28.75 9.77
C GLY A 105 -11.31 -29.11 8.36
N VAL A 106 -12.11 -28.26 7.72
CA VAL A 106 -12.68 -28.50 6.37
C VAL A 106 -12.00 -27.65 5.29
N PHE A 107 -11.60 -26.42 5.62
CA PHE A 107 -11.02 -25.45 4.69
C PHE A 107 -9.49 -25.37 4.79
N THR A 108 -8.82 -26.52 4.61
CA THR A 108 -7.37 -26.65 4.87
C THR A 108 -6.47 -26.47 3.65
N THR A 109 -7.00 -26.01 2.52
CA THR A 109 -6.24 -25.69 1.30
C THR A 109 -6.25 -24.18 1.04
N ILE A 110 -5.28 -23.67 0.28
CA ILE A 110 -5.23 -22.25 -0.11
C ILE A 110 -6.56 -21.83 -0.75
N GLU A 111 -7.03 -22.59 -1.74
CA GLU A 111 -8.28 -22.31 -2.47
C GLU A 111 -9.49 -22.14 -1.53
N LYS A 112 -9.64 -23.07 -0.58
CA LYS A 112 -10.77 -23.09 0.35
C LYS A 112 -10.67 -21.99 1.39
N ALA A 113 -9.50 -21.81 1.99
CA ALA A 113 -9.25 -20.77 2.98
C ALA A 113 -9.33 -19.36 2.37
N ASN A 114 -9.10 -19.21 1.07
CA ASN A 114 -9.21 -17.94 0.34
C ASN A 114 -10.62 -17.34 0.41
N ALA A 115 -11.64 -18.15 0.68
CA ALA A 115 -13.00 -17.66 0.91
C ALA A 115 -13.07 -16.62 2.06
N HIS A 116 -12.22 -16.74 3.09
CA HIS A 116 -12.16 -15.75 4.17
C HIS A 116 -11.67 -14.36 3.72
N LEU A 117 -10.79 -14.30 2.72
CA LEU A 117 -10.28 -13.03 2.21
C LEU A 117 -11.40 -12.22 1.53
N LYS A 118 -12.35 -12.91 0.87
CA LYS A 118 -13.55 -12.27 0.29
C LYS A 118 -14.42 -11.60 1.36
N GLY A 119 -14.45 -12.16 2.57
CA GLY A 119 -15.14 -11.59 3.73
C GLY A 119 -14.43 -10.39 4.36
N GLY A 120 -13.27 -9.96 3.84
CA GLY A 120 -12.51 -8.81 4.31
C GLY A 120 -11.38 -9.12 5.30
N ALA A 121 -11.09 -10.41 5.55
CA ALA A 121 -9.86 -10.78 6.26
C ALA A 121 -8.62 -10.50 5.38
N LYS A 122 -7.48 -10.19 5.99
CA LYS A 122 -6.21 -9.98 5.27
C LYS A 122 -5.31 -11.20 5.26
N LYS A 123 -5.34 -11.99 6.33
CA LYS A 123 -4.49 -13.17 6.52
C LYS A 123 -5.31 -14.32 7.12
N VAL A 124 -4.99 -15.55 6.73
CA VAL A 124 -5.65 -16.77 7.25
C VAL A 124 -4.61 -17.75 7.79
N ILE A 125 -4.86 -18.26 8.98
CA ILE A 125 -4.02 -19.24 9.68
C ILE A 125 -4.82 -20.52 9.82
N ILE A 126 -4.49 -21.52 9.02
CA ILE A 126 -5.07 -22.86 9.06
C ILE A 126 -4.52 -23.58 10.29
N SER A 127 -5.42 -24.00 11.18
CA SER A 127 -5.07 -24.68 12.44
C SER A 127 -4.90 -26.21 12.26
N ALA A 128 -4.36 -26.61 11.11
CA ALA A 128 -4.09 -27.99 10.73
C ALA A 128 -3.05 -28.02 9.60
N PRO A 129 -2.39 -29.16 9.33
CA PRO A 129 -1.54 -29.30 8.14
C PRO A 129 -2.30 -28.98 6.85
N SER A 130 -1.64 -28.24 5.97
CA SER A 130 -2.15 -27.95 4.63
C SER A 130 -1.41 -28.77 3.57
N ALA A 131 -2.12 -29.09 2.50
CA ALA A 131 -1.53 -29.75 1.34
C ALA A 131 -0.65 -28.79 0.53
N ASP A 132 -1.07 -27.52 0.42
CA ASP A 132 -0.56 -26.50 -0.48
C ASP A 132 -0.13 -25.20 0.23
N ALA A 133 -0.66 -24.86 1.40
CA ALA A 133 -0.24 -23.68 2.15
C ALA A 133 1.12 -23.88 2.86
N PRO A 134 1.98 -22.84 2.91
CA PRO A 134 3.24 -22.89 3.63
C PRO A 134 2.99 -23.13 5.14
N MET A 135 3.79 -24.01 5.72
CA MET A 135 3.68 -24.41 7.12
C MET A 135 4.75 -23.75 7.98
N PHE A 136 4.34 -23.21 9.12
CA PHE A 136 5.23 -22.58 10.08
C PHE A 136 5.08 -23.22 11.47
N VAL A 137 6.21 -23.39 12.14
CA VAL A 137 6.32 -23.80 13.54
C VAL A 137 7.14 -22.74 14.27
N VAL A 138 6.55 -22.15 15.31
CA VAL A 138 7.19 -21.14 16.16
C VAL A 138 8.41 -21.75 16.84
N GLY A 139 9.53 -21.03 16.84
CA GLY A 139 10.84 -21.51 17.30
C GLY A 139 11.63 -22.35 16.28
N VAL A 140 11.04 -22.70 15.13
CA VAL A 140 11.71 -23.54 14.12
C VAL A 140 11.93 -22.80 12.80
N ASN A 141 10.86 -22.39 12.14
CA ASN A 141 10.93 -21.75 10.82
C ASN A 141 9.98 -20.55 10.65
N HIS A 142 9.25 -20.16 11.69
CA HIS A 142 8.39 -18.97 11.68
C HIS A 142 9.09 -17.69 11.17
N GLU A 143 10.41 -17.58 11.34
CA GLU A 143 11.22 -16.47 10.81
C GLU A 143 11.26 -16.37 9.28
N LYS A 144 10.99 -17.49 8.59
CA LYS A 144 10.92 -17.55 7.13
C LYS A 144 9.57 -17.07 6.57
N TYR A 145 8.65 -16.62 7.42
CA TYR A 145 7.37 -16.07 7.01
C TYR A 145 7.58 -14.82 6.15
N ASP A 146 6.93 -14.80 4.99
CA ASP A 146 6.98 -13.69 4.05
C ASP A 146 5.67 -12.89 4.08
N HIS A 147 5.70 -11.69 4.67
CA HIS A 147 4.50 -10.88 4.84
C HIS A 147 3.82 -10.53 3.51
N ALA A 148 4.58 -10.31 2.44
CA ALA A 148 4.02 -9.91 1.15
C ALA A 148 3.25 -11.07 0.48
N ASN A 149 3.63 -12.32 0.78
CA ASN A 149 3.28 -13.47 -0.06
C ASN A 149 2.45 -14.51 0.68
N ASP A 150 2.70 -14.66 1.96
CA ASP A 150 2.07 -15.67 2.79
C ASP A 150 0.77 -15.10 3.38
N HIS A 151 -0.26 -15.01 2.53
CA HIS A 151 -1.60 -14.59 2.95
C HIS A 151 -2.40 -15.70 3.64
N ILE A 152 -2.18 -16.93 3.23
CA ILE A 152 -2.82 -18.12 3.79
C ILE A 152 -1.71 -19.07 4.20
N ILE A 153 -1.60 -19.31 5.50
CA ILE A 153 -0.54 -20.12 6.09
C ILE A 153 -1.12 -21.22 6.96
N SER A 154 -0.30 -22.21 7.31
CA SER A 154 -0.68 -23.27 8.23
C SER A 154 0.25 -23.29 9.44
N ASN A 155 -0.31 -23.46 10.64
CA ASN A 155 0.47 -23.67 11.87
C ASN A 155 0.85 -25.15 12.06
N ALA A 156 0.89 -25.93 10.97
CA ALA A 156 1.11 -27.38 10.96
C ALA A 156 0.16 -28.16 11.90
N SER A 157 0.61 -29.29 12.46
CA SER A 157 -0.13 -30.09 13.45
C SER A 157 0.47 -29.95 14.86
N CYS A 158 -0.29 -30.33 15.89
CA CYS A 158 0.20 -30.47 17.26
C CYS A 158 1.44 -31.40 17.34
N THR A 159 1.39 -32.58 16.72
CA THR A 159 2.53 -33.52 16.70
C THR A 159 3.75 -32.93 15.97
N THR A 160 3.57 -32.17 14.88
CA THR A 160 4.68 -31.48 14.22
C THR A 160 5.28 -30.38 15.10
N ASN A 161 4.44 -29.63 15.82
CA ASN A 161 4.89 -28.63 16.78
C ASN A 161 5.65 -29.25 17.96
N CYS A 162 5.32 -30.49 18.36
CA CYS A 162 6.11 -31.23 19.35
C CYS A 162 7.44 -31.75 18.79
N LEU A 163 7.41 -32.41 17.63
CA LEU A 163 8.59 -33.09 17.10
C LEU A 163 9.63 -32.12 16.52
N ALA A 164 9.20 -31.06 15.83
CA ALA A 164 10.13 -30.20 15.09
C ALA A 164 11.14 -29.45 15.98
N PRO A 165 10.78 -28.86 17.13
CA PRO A 165 11.74 -28.23 18.03
C PRO A 165 12.80 -29.21 18.54
N LEU A 166 12.37 -30.40 18.99
CA LEU A 166 13.29 -31.45 19.44
C LEU A 166 14.20 -31.92 18.30
N ALA A 167 13.63 -32.23 17.14
CA ALA A 167 14.39 -32.68 15.97
C ALA A 167 15.40 -31.63 15.50
N LYS A 168 15.05 -30.33 15.56
CA LYS A 168 15.97 -29.23 15.25
C LYS A 168 17.17 -29.26 16.19
N VAL A 169 16.95 -29.27 17.50
CA VAL A 169 18.05 -29.27 18.48
C VAL A 169 18.98 -30.47 18.28
N ILE A 170 18.41 -31.66 18.08
CA ILE A 170 19.20 -32.87 17.87
C ILE A 170 19.96 -32.82 16.54
N ASN A 171 19.33 -32.37 15.45
CA ASN A 171 19.96 -32.25 14.15
C ASN A 171 21.10 -31.23 14.14
N ASP A 172 20.87 -30.04 14.69
CA ASP A 172 21.86 -28.95 14.70
C ASP A 172 23.15 -29.36 15.44
N ASN A 173 23.02 -30.17 16.50
CA ASN A 173 24.16 -30.58 17.33
C ASN A 173 24.82 -31.88 16.84
N PHE A 174 24.01 -32.89 16.51
CA PHE A 174 24.49 -34.26 16.27
C PHE A 174 24.24 -34.78 14.86
N GLY A 175 23.40 -34.11 14.07
CA GLY A 175 22.96 -34.58 12.74
C GLY A 175 22.03 -35.78 12.86
N ILE A 176 20.82 -35.69 12.28
CA ILE A 176 19.94 -36.85 12.15
C ILE A 176 20.16 -37.47 10.77
N ILE A 177 20.52 -38.75 10.73
CA ILE A 177 20.63 -39.51 9.48
C ILE A 177 19.24 -40.00 9.06
N GLU A 178 18.53 -40.65 9.98
CA GLU A 178 17.18 -41.16 9.77
C GLU A 178 16.47 -41.31 11.12
N GLY A 179 15.14 -41.25 11.11
CA GLY A 179 14.34 -41.45 12.31
C GLY A 179 12.91 -41.87 12.04
N LEU A 180 12.38 -42.68 12.95
CA LEU A 180 10.99 -43.10 12.97
C LEU A 180 10.31 -42.57 14.23
N MET A 181 9.18 -41.91 14.02
CA MET A 181 8.36 -41.38 15.09
C MET A 181 7.12 -42.23 15.32
N THR A 182 6.82 -42.51 16.58
CA THR A 182 5.50 -42.93 17.02
C THR A 182 4.94 -41.85 17.92
N THR A 183 3.68 -41.44 17.70
CA THR A 183 2.97 -40.63 18.70
C THR A 183 1.85 -41.44 19.34
N VAL A 184 1.90 -41.57 20.66
CA VAL A 184 0.78 -42.09 21.45
C VAL A 184 -0.08 -40.88 21.75
N HIS A 185 -1.22 -40.79 21.06
CA HIS A 185 -1.98 -39.57 20.94
C HIS A 185 -3.37 -39.73 21.58
N ALA A 186 -3.80 -38.71 22.31
CA ALA A 186 -5.15 -38.63 22.86
C ALA A 186 -6.24 -38.76 21.79
N VAL A 187 -7.45 -39.11 22.23
CA VAL A 187 -8.66 -39.10 21.41
C VAL A 187 -8.97 -37.68 20.95
N THR A 188 -9.51 -37.53 19.74
CA THR A 188 -9.92 -36.23 19.17
C THR A 188 -11.39 -36.27 18.73
N ALA A 189 -11.93 -35.13 18.31
CA ALA A 189 -13.33 -35.01 17.89
C ALA A 189 -13.71 -35.86 16.65
N THR A 190 -12.74 -36.40 15.90
CA THR A 190 -13.02 -37.22 14.72
C THR A 190 -13.31 -38.69 15.05
N GLN A 191 -12.88 -39.18 16.22
CA GLN A 191 -13.14 -40.56 16.64
C GLN A 191 -14.57 -40.73 17.18
N LYS A 192 -15.00 -41.99 17.35
CA LYS A 192 -16.37 -42.34 17.76
C LYS A 192 -16.39 -42.86 19.20
N THR A 193 -17.50 -42.61 19.91
CA THR A 193 -17.73 -43.15 21.26
C THR A 193 -17.90 -44.66 21.26
N VAL A 194 -18.53 -45.20 20.22
CA VAL A 194 -18.77 -46.62 19.97
C VAL A 194 -18.43 -46.95 18.51
N ASP A 195 -18.32 -48.23 18.18
CA ASP A 195 -18.05 -48.69 16.82
C ASP A 195 -19.10 -48.14 15.82
N GLY A 196 -18.63 -47.44 14.79
CA GLY A 196 -19.47 -46.78 13.80
C GLY A 196 -18.71 -46.35 12.55
N PRO A 197 -19.41 -45.78 11.55
CA PRO A 197 -18.79 -45.38 10.28
C PRO A 197 -17.83 -44.19 10.46
N SER A 198 -16.69 -44.26 9.76
CA SER A 198 -15.69 -43.19 9.70
C SER A 198 -15.55 -42.69 8.26
N GLY A 199 -15.58 -41.37 8.09
CA GLY A 199 -15.39 -40.70 6.80
C GLY A 199 -13.93 -40.58 6.35
N LYS A 200 -12.96 -41.02 7.16
CA LYS A 200 -11.53 -40.99 6.85
C LYS A 200 -10.97 -42.39 6.63
N LEU A 201 -10.84 -43.16 7.71
CA LEU A 201 -10.24 -44.49 7.74
C LEU A 201 -11.05 -45.39 8.68
N TRP A 202 -11.16 -46.68 8.34
CA TRP A 202 -12.01 -47.64 9.07
C TRP A 202 -11.65 -47.74 10.56
N ARG A 203 -10.36 -47.68 10.90
CA ARG A 203 -9.88 -47.79 12.29
C ARG A 203 -10.38 -46.64 13.17
N ASP A 204 -10.52 -45.43 12.63
CA ASP A 204 -11.04 -44.27 13.39
C ASP A 204 -12.52 -44.40 13.76
N GLY A 205 -13.23 -45.35 13.15
CA GLY A 205 -14.63 -45.65 13.45
C GLY A 205 -14.82 -46.54 14.67
N ARG A 206 -13.76 -47.14 15.22
CA ARG A 206 -13.83 -48.00 16.41
C ARG A 206 -14.00 -47.15 17.67
N GLY A 207 -14.66 -47.71 18.68
CA GLY A 207 -14.93 -47.03 19.95
C GLY A 207 -13.64 -46.55 20.63
N ALA A 208 -13.52 -45.23 20.79
CA ALA A 208 -12.29 -44.57 21.21
C ALA A 208 -11.94 -44.81 22.68
N GLY A 209 -12.95 -45.03 23.53
CA GLY A 209 -12.74 -45.31 24.94
C GLY A 209 -12.24 -46.73 25.23
N GLN A 210 -12.33 -47.65 24.26
CA GLN A 210 -11.98 -49.06 24.44
C GLN A 210 -10.72 -49.51 23.70
N ASN A 211 -10.20 -48.73 22.74
CA ASN A 211 -9.20 -49.22 21.80
C ASN A 211 -7.90 -48.40 21.82
N ILE A 212 -6.79 -49.10 21.55
CA ILE A 212 -5.56 -48.51 21.02
C ILE A 212 -5.69 -48.59 19.49
N ILE A 213 -5.79 -47.44 18.81
CA ILE A 213 -6.14 -47.35 17.40
C ILE A 213 -4.92 -46.89 16.59
N PRO A 214 -4.27 -47.76 15.80
CA PRO A 214 -3.18 -47.32 14.94
C PRO A 214 -3.70 -46.46 13.79
N ALA A 215 -3.06 -45.31 13.59
CA ALA A 215 -3.40 -44.31 12.59
C ALA A 215 -2.16 -43.85 11.82
N SER A 216 -2.32 -43.56 10.52
CA SER A 216 -1.28 -42.90 9.75
C SER A 216 -1.21 -41.41 10.11
N THR A 217 -0.02 -40.83 10.08
CA THR A 217 0.17 -39.39 10.29
C THR A 217 1.24 -38.85 9.34
N GLY A 218 0.96 -37.68 8.75
CA GLY A 218 1.94 -36.92 7.97
C GLY A 218 2.84 -36.05 8.84
N ALA A 219 2.66 -36.01 10.16
CA ALA A 219 3.29 -35.02 11.03
C ALA A 219 4.83 -35.08 11.02
N ALA A 220 5.41 -36.28 11.03
CA ALA A 220 6.88 -36.45 10.92
C ALA A 220 7.39 -36.07 9.54
N LYS A 221 6.66 -36.39 8.47
CA LYS A 221 7.01 -35.93 7.11
C LYS A 221 6.94 -34.40 6.98
N ALA A 222 6.00 -33.77 7.68
CA ALA A 222 5.88 -32.32 7.71
C ALA A 222 7.06 -31.62 8.41
N VAL A 223 7.79 -32.32 9.30
CA VAL A 223 9.07 -31.82 9.85
C VAL A 223 10.06 -31.54 8.73
N GLY A 224 10.12 -32.40 7.71
CA GLY A 224 10.93 -32.17 6.51
C GLY A 224 10.54 -30.94 5.68
N LYS A 225 9.32 -30.42 5.83
CA LYS A 225 8.90 -29.17 5.19
C LYS A 225 9.36 -27.94 5.99
N VAL A 226 9.31 -28.00 7.32
CA VAL A 226 9.73 -26.88 8.19
C VAL A 226 11.22 -26.86 8.48
N ILE A 227 11.88 -28.02 8.40
CA ILE A 227 13.34 -28.22 8.49
C ILE A 227 13.77 -28.98 7.21
N PRO A 228 14.08 -28.27 6.11
CA PRO A 228 14.39 -28.90 4.82
C PRO A 228 15.53 -29.93 4.85
N GLU A 229 16.51 -29.75 5.73
CA GLU A 229 17.64 -30.69 5.94
C GLU A 229 17.21 -32.07 6.44
N LEU A 230 16.00 -32.17 7.00
CA LEU A 230 15.38 -33.41 7.48
C LEU A 230 14.36 -33.98 6.48
N ASN A 231 14.23 -33.39 5.30
CA ASN A 231 13.32 -33.89 4.28
C ASN A 231 13.73 -35.31 3.84
N GLY A 232 12.75 -36.22 3.85
CA GLY A 232 12.98 -37.64 3.56
C GLY A 232 13.64 -38.45 4.68
N LYS A 233 14.12 -37.82 5.77
CA LYS A 233 14.80 -38.51 6.88
C LYS A 233 13.87 -38.91 8.02
N LEU A 234 12.72 -38.26 8.15
CA LEU A 234 11.74 -38.50 9.21
C LEU A 234 10.38 -38.92 8.64
N THR A 235 9.84 -40.00 9.19
CA THR A 235 8.44 -40.41 8.99
C THR A 235 7.93 -41.08 10.27
N GLY A 236 6.64 -41.40 10.33
CA GLY A 236 6.09 -41.98 11.54
C GLY A 236 4.65 -42.43 11.44
N MET A 237 4.12 -42.86 12.57
CA MET A 237 2.75 -43.31 12.74
C MET A 237 2.20 -42.86 14.11
N ALA A 238 0.92 -43.10 14.36
CA ALA A 238 0.29 -42.76 15.62
C ALA A 238 -0.49 -43.94 16.18
N PHE A 239 -0.62 -44.00 17.50
CA PHE A 239 -1.61 -44.81 18.19
C PHE A 239 -2.55 -43.88 18.96
N ARG A 240 -3.83 -43.86 18.60
CA ARG A 240 -4.83 -43.16 19.42
C ARG A 240 -5.15 -44.00 20.64
N VAL A 241 -5.11 -43.41 21.82
CA VAL A 241 -5.36 -44.12 23.08
C VAL A 241 -6.50 -43.47 23.88
N PRO A 242 -7.14 -44.18 24.82
CA PRO A 242 -8.28 -43.69 25.62
C PRO A 242 -7.95 -42.59 26.65
N THR A 243 -7.16 -41.58 26.27
CA THR A 243 -6.95 -40.36 27.06
C THR A 243 -7.69 -39.19 26.41
N PRO A 244 -8.30 -38.30 27.20
CA PRO A 244 -9.09 -37.18 26.67
C PRO A 244 -8.22 -36.07 26.06
N ASP A 245 -6.98 -35.94 26.53
CA ASP A 245 -5.99 -34.98 26.05
C ASP A 245 -4.58 -35.41 26.49
N VAL A 246 -3.60 -34.62 26.08
CA VAL A 246 -2.16 -34.84 26.19
C VAL A 246 -1.69 -36.07 25.42
N SER A 247 -0.63 -35.85 24.65
CA SER A 247 -0.03 -36.83 23.78
C SER A 247 1.48 -36.87 24.01
N VAL A 248 2.11 -37.93 23.53
CA VAL A 248 3.57 -38.10 23.62
C VAL A 248 4.14 -38.53 22.28
N VAL A 249 5.30 -37.99 21.96
CA VAL A 249 6.16 -38.37 20.83
C VAL A 249 7.28 -39.26 21.35
N ASP A 250 7.47 -40.39 20.67
CA ASP A 250 8.66 -41.23 20.70
C ASP A 250 9.39 -41.04 19.37
N LEU A 251 10.56 -40.41 19.40
CA LEU A 251 11.47 -40.32 18.27
C LEU A 251 12.61 -41.32 18.45
N THR A 252 12.62 -42.35 17.62
CA THR A 252 13.77 -43.26 17.51
C THR A 252 14.63 -42.82 16.34
N ALA A 253 15.85 -42.36 16.60
CA ALA A 253 16.70 -41.71 15.60
C ALA A 253 18.12 -42.27 15.60
N ARG A 254 18.72 -42.31 14.40
CA ARG A 254 20.15 -42.57 14.20
C ARG A 254 20.89 -41.25 13.96
N LEU A 255 21.89 -41.00 14.78
CA LEU A 255 22.70 -39.79 14.79
C LEU A 255 23.97 -39.96 13.96
N GLU A 256 24.40 -38.87 13.32
CA GLU A 256 25.67 -38.84 12.57
C GLU A 256 26.87 -38.75 13.52
N LYS A 257 26.85 -37.79 14.44
CA LYS A 257 27.86 -37.65 15.49
C LYS A 257 27.47 -38.50 16.70
N PRO A 258 28.40 -39.26 17.30
CA PRO A 258 28.11 -40.01 18.51
C PRO A 258 27.82 -39.06 19.68
N ALA A 259 26.85 -39.41 20.52
CA ALA A 259 26.49 -38.66 21.73
C ALA A 259 26.06 -39.59 22.86
N THR A 260 26.45 -39.26 24.10
CA THR A 260 25.85 -39.89 25.28
C THR A 260 24.46 -39.29 25.55
N LEU A 261 23.62 -39.99 26.33
CA LEU A 261 22.32 -39.45 26.70
C LEU A 261 22.46 -38.15 27.51
N ASP A 262 23.52 -38.01 28.31
CA ASP A 262 23.79 -36.80 29.08
C ASP A 262 24.21 -35.62 28.19
N ASP A 263 24.94 -35.86 27.10
CA ASP A 263 25.22 -34.83 26.08
C ASP A 263 23.92 -34.33 25.44
N ILE A 264 23.00 -35.25 25.11
CA ILE A 264 21.69 -34.92 24.55
C ILE A 264 20.86 -34.10 25.55
N LYS A 265 20.77 -34.55 26.80
CA LYS A 265 20.07 -33.82 27.88
C LYS A 265 20.60 -32.40 28.00
N LYS A 266 21.92 -32.22 27.98
CA LYS A 266 22.57 -30.92 28.11
C LYS A 266 22.18 -29.96 27.00
N VAL A 267 22.22 -30.38 25.73
CA VAL A 267 21.86 -29.48 24.60
C VAL A 267 20.36 -29.20 24.55
N VAL A 268 19.51 -30.17 24.90
CA VAL A 268 18.05 -29.98 24.95
C VAL A 268 17.68 -29.03 26.08
N ARG A 269 18.27 -29.18 27.27
CA ARG A 269 18.09 -28.25 28.40
C ARG A 269 18.55 -26.84 28.02
N ALA A 270 19.73 -26.70 27.43
CA ALA A 270 20.25 -25.40 26.99
C ALA A 270 19.32 -24.73 25.94
N ALA A 271 18.76 -25.50 25.02
CA ALA A 271 17.80 -24.98 24.05
C ALA A 271 16.47 -24.55 24.71
N ALA A 272 15.96 -25.36 25.64
CA ALA A 272 14.73 -25.10 26.41
C ALA A 272 14.85 -23.86 27.32
N GLU A 273 16.02 -23.62 27.91
CA GLU A 273 16.28 -22.47 28.78
C GLU A 273 16.70 -21.22 28.00
N GLY A 274 17.12 -21.38 26.74
CA GLY A 274 17.60 -20.31 25.86
C GLY A 274 16.67 -20.05 24.66
N PRO A 275 17.10 -20.36 23.43
CA PRO A 275 16.43 -19.93 22.19
C PRO A 275 15.01 -20.49 21.99
N LEU A 276 14.65 -21.61 22.65
CA LEU A 276 13.33 -22.24 22.53
C LEU A 276 12.50 -22.10 23.80
N LYS A 277 12.86 -21.20 24.72
CA LYS A 277 12.10 -20.97 25.95
C LYS A 277 10.64 -20.62 25.67
N GLY A 278 9.71 -21.32 26.34
CA GLY A 278 8.27 -21.19 26.12
C GLY A 278 7.72 -22.00 24.92
N VAL A 279 8.60 -22.64 24.14
CA VAL A 279 8.25 -23.58 23.06
C VAL A 279 8.66 -25.00 23.44
N LEU A 280 9.93 -25.19 23.82
CA LEU A 280 10.50 -26.45 24.30
C LEU A 280 10.77 -26.34 25.81
N ALA A 281 10.31 -27.33 26.57
CA ALA A 281 10.62 -27.49 27.98
C ALA A 281 11.43 -28.77 28.22
N TYR A 282 11.99 -28.90 29.42
CA TYR A 282 12.82 -30.01 29.85
C TYR A 282 12.37 -30.49 31.24
N THR A 283 12.27 -31.79 31.46
CA THR A 283 12.02 -32.37 32.77
C THR A 283 12.81 -33.64 33.03
N GLU A 284 13.15 -33.87 34.30
CA GLU A 284 13.70 -35.11 34.86
C GLU A 284 12.77 -35.77 35.89
N ASP A 285 11.62 -35.14 36.14
CA ASP A 285 10.62 -35.64 37.08
C ASP A 285 9.94 -36.90 36.52
N GLN A 286 9.41 -37.73 37.42
CA GLN A 286 8.66 -38.95 37.07
C GLN A 286 7.21 -38.58 36.71
N VAL A 287 7.05 -37.97 35.54
CA VAL A 287 5.79 -37.40 35.03
C VAL A 287 4.93 -38.41 34.26
N VAL A 288 3.64 -38.09 34.15
CA VAL A 288 2.65 -38.79 33.30
C VAL A 288 1.81 -37.78 32.52
N SER A 289 0.93 -38.26 31.62
CA SER A 289 0.19 -37.39 30.70
C SER A 289 -0.62 -36.28 31.38
N THR A 290 -1.27 -36.56 32.51
CA THR A 290 -2.12 -35.57 33.18
C THR A 290 -1.37 -34.39 33.76
N ASP A 291 -0.06 -34.52 33.99
CA ASP A 291 0.77 -33.45 34.55
C ASP A 291 0.96 -32.30 33.56
N PHE A 292 0.70 -32.54 32.27
CA PHE A 292 0.83 -31.56 31.19
C PHE A 292 -0.51 -31.00 30.69
N VAL A 293 -1.63 -31.32 31.34
CA VAL A 293 -2.94 -30.76 30.94
C VAL A 293 -2.92 -29.25 31.14
N SER A 294 -3.23 -28.51 30.08
CA SER A 294 -3.13 -27.05 29.98
C SER A 294 -1.70 -26.50 30.03
N ASP A 295 -0.67 -27.33 29.76
CA ASP A 295 0.68 -26.83 29.53
C ASP A 295 0.74 -26.06 28.19
N THR A 296 1.45 -24.93 28.19
CA THR A 296 1.52 -24.02 27.03
C THR A 296 2.66 -24.34 26.07
N HIS A 297 3.60 -25.23 26.43
CA HIS A 297 4.73 -25.60 25.59
C HIS A 297 4.29 -26.46 24.41
N SER A 298 5.05 -26.39 23.32
CA SER A 298 4.83 -27.26 22.16
C SER A 298 5.40 -28.65 22.37
N SER A 299 6.50 -28.74 23.14
CA SER A 299 7.27 -29.96 23.37
C SER A 299 7.87 -29.89 24.77
N ILE A 300 7.71 -30.94 25.56
CA ILE A 300 8.34 -31.09 26.87
C ILE A 300 9.19 -32.36 26.83
N PHE A 301 10.52 -32.23 26.81
CA PHE A 301 11.43 -33.37 26.73
C PHE A 301 11.49 -34.10 28.07
N ASP A 302 11.25 -35.41 28.03
CA ASP A 302 11.29 -36.29 29.19
C ASP A 302 12.61 -37.06 29.21
N ALA A 303 13.52 -36.60 30.06
CA ALA A 303 14.86 -37.17 30.16
C ALA A 303 14.85 -38.56 30.80
N GLY A 304 13.90 -38.84 31.70
CA GLY A 304 13.78 -40.11 32.41
C GLY A 304 13.16 -41.22 31.56
N ALA A 305 12.27 -40.86 30.63
CA ALA A 305 11.67 -41.79 29.68
C ALA A 305 12.53 -42.06 28.42
N SER A 306 13.54 -41.22 28.17
CA SER A 306 14.44 -41.36 27.02
C SER A 306 15.56 -42.38 27.28
N ILE A 307 16.00 -43.10 26.25
CA ILE A 307 17.03 -44.15 26.36
C ILE A 307 17.95 -44.18 25.13
N SER A 308 19.23 -44.48 25.34
CA SER A 308 20.21 -44.70 24.28
C SER A 308 20.62 -46.17 24.21
N LEU A 309 20.59 -46.76 23.02
CA LEU A 309 21.08 -48.12 22.80
C LEU A 309 22.61 -48.12 22.64
N ASN A 310 23.12 -47.14 21.91
CA ASN A 310 24.54 -46.89 21.67
C ASN A 310 24.74 -45.41 21.29
N PRO A 311 25.98 -44.91 21.20
CA PRO A 311 26.23 -43.49 20.95
C PRO A 311 25.59 -42.90 19.68
N HIS A 312 25.18 -43.72 18.71
CA HIS A 312 24.54 -43.26 17.47
C HIS A 312 23.04 -43.57 17.40
N PHE A 313 22.45 -44.31 18.35
CA PHE A 313 21.07 -44.78 18.22
C PHE A 313 20.28 -44.55 19.51
N VAL A 314 19.32 -43.64 19.42
CA VAL A 314 18.60 -43.09 20.59
C VAL A 314 17.09 -43.14 20.41
N LYS A 315 16.39 -43.23 21.54
CA LYS A 315 14.95 -43.03 21.67
C LYS A 315 14.71 -41.83 22.58
N LEU A 316 14.07 -40.80 22.04
CA LEU A 316 13.83 -39.53 22.71
C LEU A 316 12.32 -39.33 22.88
N VAL A 317 11.90 -39.05 24.11
CA VAL A 317 10.49 -38.92 24.49
C VAL A 317 10.15 -37.46 24.74
N SER A 318 9.03 -36.99 24.20
CA SER A 318 8.53 -35.65 24.50
C SER A 318 7.00 -35.58 24.58
N TRP A 319 6.51 -34.99 25.67
CA TRP A 319 5.10 -34.74 25.92
C TRP A 319 4.64 -33.45 25.24
N TYR A 320 3.34 -33.38 24.96
CA TYR A 320 2.67 -32.17 24.50
C TYR A 320 1.18 -32.22 24.79
N ASP A 321 0.63 -31.13 25.31
CA ASP A 321 -0.80 -30.89 25.27
C ASP A 321 -1.18 -30.57 23.81
N ASN A 322 -1.86 -31.52 23.16
CA ASN A 322 -2.19 -31.43 21.75
C ASN A 322 -3.24 -30.35 21.43
N GLU A 323 -3.91 -29.80 22.43
CA GLU A 323 -4.89 -28.75 22.25
C GLU A 323 -4.40 -27.39 22.77
N PHE A 324 -3.95 -27.32 24.02
CA PHE A 324 -3.56 -26.09 24.68
C PHE A 324 -2.21 -25.56 24.19
N GLY A 325 -1.17 -26.40 24.14
CA GLY A 325 0.13 -26.02 23.58
C GLY A 325 0.01 -25.55 22.14
N TYR A 326 -0.76 -26.29 21.32
CA TYR A 326 -1.03 -25.92 19.93
C TYR A 326 -1.80 -24.61 19.79
N SER A 327 -2.84 -24.39 20.59
CA SER A 327 -3.63 -23.15 20.56
C SER A 327 -2.79 -21.94 20.95
N ASN A 328 -1.87 -22.10 21.90
CA ASN A 328 -0.90 -21.07 22.26
C ASN A 328 0.04 -20.73 21.09
N ARG A 329 0.46 -21.72 20.30
CA ARG A 329 1.28 -21.50 19.09
C ARG A 329 0.55 -20.77 17.97
N VAL A 330 -0.76 -20.99 17.82
CA VAL A 330 -1.58 -20.20 16.88
C VAL A 330 -1.54 -18.72 17.25
N VAL A 331 -1.72 -18.40 18.53
CA VAL A 331 -1.66 -17.01 19.04
C VAL A 331 -0.24 -16.42 18.89
N ASP A 332 0.80 -17.20 19.16
CA ASP A 332 2.20 -16.76 18.99
C ASP A 332 2.53 -16.47 17.54
N LEU A 333 2.12 -17.35 16.62
CA LEU A 333 2.33 -17.16 15.19
C LEU A 333 1.63 -15.89 14.68
N ILE A 334 0.37 -15.67 15.08
CA ILE A 334 -0.37 -14.45 14.73
C ILE A 334 0.34 -13.21 15.27
N SER A 335 0.78 -13.25 16.53
CA SER A 335 1.49 -12.14 17.16
C SER A 335 2.79 -11.82 16.40
N TYR A 336 3.54 -12.85 15.98
CA TYR A 336 4.76 -12.70 15.18
C TYR A 336 4.49 -12.13 13.79
N ILE A 337 3.57 -12.70 13.01
CA ILE A 337 3.31 -12.21 11.64
C ILE A 337 2.71 -10.80 11.63
N ALA A 338 2.08 -10.37 12.72
CA ALA A 338 1.60 -9.01 12.89
C ALA A 338 2.73 -7.99 13.08
N THR A 339 3.85 -8.36 13.72
CA THR A 339 5.01 -7.44 13.79
C THR A 339 5.65 -7.25 12.41
N LYS A 340 5.61 -8.29 11.56
CA LYS A 340 6.08 -8.20 10.16
C LYS A 340 5.16 -7.38 9.24
N ALA A 341 3.95 -7.04 9.69
CA ALA A 341 3.03 -6.17 8.95
C ALA A 341 3.36 -4.68 9.12
N CYS A 342 4.18 -4.32 10.10
CA CYS A 342 4.74 -2.98 10.20
C CYS A 342 5.91 -2.89 9.21
N GLU A 343 5.86 -1.92 8.28
CA GLU A 343 6.95 -1.68 7.34
C GLU A 343 8.29 -1.55 8.08
N ASN A 344 9.14 -2.58 7.99
CA ASN A 344 10.45 -2.55 8.64
C ASN A 344 11.28 -1.41 8.03
N ILE A 345 12.01 -0.70 8.88
CA ILE A 345 13.08 0.19 8.44
C ILE A 345 14.19 -0.71 7.89
N LYS A 346 14.56 -0.55 6.61
CA LYS A 346 15.63 -1.37 6.00
C LYS A 346 16.95 -1.10 6.74
N ASP A 347 17.87 -2.04 6.76
CA ASP A 347 19.12 -1.93 7.56
C ASP A 347 19.98 -0.70 7.19
N TRP A 348 19.81 -0.16 5.98
CA TRP A 348 20.48 1.04 5.47
C TRP A 348 19.62 2.32 5.53
N GLU A 349 18.39 2.23 6.04
CA GLU A 349 17.53 3.39 6.26
C GLU A 349 17.69 3.92 7.69
N SER A 350 17.51 5.22 7.87
CA SER A 350 17.50 5.88 9.17
C SER A 350 16.26 6.75 9.34
N VAL A 351 15.86 6.95 10.60
CA VAL A 351 14.75 7.85 10.95
C VAL A 351 15.30 9.21 11.34
N PHE A 352 14.67 10.26 10.85
CA PHE A 352 15.03 11.64 11.13
C PHE A 352 13.81 12.43 11.62
N VAL A 353 14.09 13.59 12.21
CA VAL A 353 13.11 14.57 12.66
C VAL A 353 13.38 15.89 11.97
N VAL A 354 12.39 16.43 11.29
CA VAL A 354 12.45 17.76 10.67
C VAL A 354 11.42 18.67 11.32
N GLY A 355 11.71 19.96 11.47
CA GLY A 355 10.82 20.87 12.17
C GLY A 355 11.19 22.33 12.06
N ASN A 356 10.47 23.18 12.78
CA ASN A 356 10.60 24.64 12.72
C ASN A 356 11.85 25.22 13.41
N LEU A 357 12.62 24.40 14.13
CA LEU A 357 13.84 24.85 14.81
C LEU A 357 15.07 24.73 13.90
N PRO A 358 16.11 25.57 14.09
CA PRO A 358 17.39 25.43 13.39
C PRO A 358 18.02 24.04 13.53
N ILE A 359 17.99 23.46 14.74
CA ILE A 359 18.51 22.10 15.00
C ILE A 359 17.67 20.99 14.34
N LEU A 360 16.42 21.30 13.96
CA LEU A 360 15.52 20.41 13.23
C LEU A 360 15.46 20.77 11.73
N GLY A 361 16.36 21.62 11.25
CA GLY A 361 16.54 21.91 9.83
C GLY A 361 15.56 22.90 9.21
N GLU A 362 14.75 23.62 10.00
CA GLU A 362 13.80 24.65 9.50
C GLU A 362 12.94 24.14 8.33
N TRP A 363 12.34 22.97 8.51
CA TRP A 363 11.53 22.25 7.52
C TRP A 363 12.26 21.76 6.26
N GLN A 364 13.59 21.91 6.19
CA GLN A 364 14.39 21.39 5.10
C GLN A 364 14.78 19.92 5.38
N PRO A 365 14.35 18.95 4.53
CA PRO A 365 14.61 17.53 4.78
C PRO A 365 16.11 17.20 4.90
N LYS A 366 16.95 17.83 4.07
CA LYS A 366 18.40 17.62 4.04
C LYS A 366 19.11 18.03 5.33
N ASN A 367 18.49 18.92 6.11
CA ASN A 367 19.02 19.45 7.36
C ASN A 367 18.34 18.81 8.59
N SER A 368 17.60 17.72 8.39
CA SER A 368 16.86 17.05 9.46
C SER A 368 17.77 16.38 10.49
N PHE A 369 17.27 16.26 11.72
CA PHE A 369 17.99 15.66 12.84
C PHE A 369 17.89 14.14 12.81
N ALA A 370 19.02 13.44 12.70
CA ALA A 370 19.05 11.97 12.69
C ALA A 370 18.79 11.37 14.08
N LEU A 371 17.93 10.35 14.16
CA LEU A 371 17.73 9.54 15.36
C LEU A 371 18.69 8.34 15.38
N THR A 372 18.92 7.81 16.57
CA THR A 372 19.72 6.60 16.79
C THR A 372 18.81 5.40 17.02
N CYS A 373 19.05 4.31 16.31
CA CYS A 373 18.36 3.04 16.53
C CYS A 373 18.77 2.43 17.87
N SER A 374 17.82 1.90 18.63
CA SER A 374 18.09 1.26 19.91
C SER A 374 18.69 -0.13 19.71
N GLU A 375 19.82 -0.40 20.38
CA GLU A 375 20.46 -1.73 20.36
C GLU A 375 19.56 -2.83 20.96
N ALA A 376 18.68 -2.48 21.91
CA ALA A 376 17.78 -3.41 22.57
C ALA A 376 16.49 -3.69 21.78
N ASN A 377 16.09 -2.77 20.90
CA ASN A 377 14.89 -2.91 20.07
C ASN A 377 15.07 -2.16 18.74
N ARG A 378 15.23 -2.90 17.63
CA ARG A 378 15.44 -2.34 16.29
C ARG A 378 14.24 -1.56 15.73
N GLU A 379 13.07 -1.65 16.37
CA GLU A 379 11.89 -0.84 16.02
C GLU A 379 11.88 0.52 16.74
N LEU A 380 12.76 0.74 17.72
CA LEU A 380 12.79 1.95 18.54
C LEU A 380 13.93 2.86 18.11
N TRP A 381 13.58 4.10 17.74
CA TRP A 381 14.54 5.15 17.37
C TRP A 381 14.43 6.30 18.36
N CYS A 382 15.57 6.75 18.89
CA CYS A 382 15.62 7.76 19.94
C CYS A 382 16.57 8.91 19.59
N GLY A 383 16.31 10.07 20.18
CA GLY A 383 17.11 11.27 19.99
C GLY A 383 16.83 12.26 21.11
N SER A 384 17.76 13.18 21.35
CA SER A 384 17.60 14.23 22.35
C SER A 384 18.20 15.52 21.80
N ILE A 385 17.41 16.59 21.87
CA ILE A 385 17.80 17.91 21.38
C ILE A 385 17.88 18.89 22.55
N GLN A 386 18.89 19.76 22.53
CA GLN A 386 19.00 20.88 23.46
C GLN A 386 18.32 22.09 22.83
N ILE A 387 17.41 22.72 23.58
CA ILE A 387 16.62 23.85 23.09
C ILE A 387 17.03 25.10 23.88
N PRO A 388 17.29 26.25 23.24
CA PRO A 388 17.60 27.49 23.93
C PRO A 388 16.47 27.92 24.89
N ASN A 389 16.82 28.57 26.00
CA ASN A 389 15.92 28.93 27.10
C ASN A 389 14.92 30.04 26.72
N GLN A 390 13.91 29.73 25.91
CA GLN A 390 12.72 30.56 25.66
C GLN A 390 11.50 29.66 25.40
N LYS A 391 10.30 30.16 25.72
CA LYS A 391 9.02 29.51 25.45
C LYS A 391 8.87 29.27 23.94
N GLN A 392 9.19 28.07 23.47
CA GLN A 392 9.13 27.71 22.06
C GLN A 392 8.03 26.68 21.81
N HIS A 393 7.17 26.98 20.85
CA HIS A 393 6.26 26.03 20.24
C HIS A 393 7.03 25.28 19.15
N ILE A 394 7.23 23.98 19.37
CA ILE A 394 8.00 23.14 18.47
C ILE A 394 7.03 22.38 17.59
N GLN A 395 7.21 22.50 16.28
CA GLN A 395 6.48 21.74 15.28
C GLN A 395 7.46 20.87 14.53
N PHE A 396 7.10 19.60 14.33
CA PHE A 396 8.00 18.65 13.69
C PHE A 396 7.25 17.51 12.99
N ARG A 397 7.98 16.78 12.15
CA ARG A 397 7.57 15.58 11.44
C ARG A 397 8.69 14.55 11.50
N TYR A 398 8.32 13.28 11.50
CA TYR A 398 9.27 12.21 11.26
C TYR A 398 9.42 11.93 9.76
N LEU A 399 10.59 11.43 9.38
CA LEU A 399 10.85 10.94 8.03
C LEU A 399 11.83 9.77 8.06
N LYS A 400 11.76 8.91 7.04
CA LYS A 400 12.72 7.87 6.73
C LYS A 400 13.55 8.30 5.53
N ALA A 401 14.87 8.20 5.65
CA ALA A 401 15.79 8.54 4.57
C ALA A 401 17.04 7.65 4.61
N TYR A 402 17.77 7.65 3.51
CA TYR A 402 19.04 6.97 3.35
C TYR A 402 19.96 7.79 2.44
N TYR A 403 21.22 7.38 2.36
CA TYR A 403 22.22 8.04 1.52
C TYR A 403 22.60 7.15 0.34
N LEU A 404 22.72 7.75 -0.85
CA LEU A 404 23.28 7.10 -2.03
C LEU A 404 24.58 7.79 -2.46
N ASP A 405 25.52 7.03 -2.98
CA ASP A 405 26.80 7.54 -3.46
C ASP A 405 26.84 7.59 -4.99
N ALA A 406 27.09 8.76 -5.56
CA ALA A 406 27.25 8.92 -7.01
C ALA A 406 28.57 8.33 -7.52
N ALA A 407 29.57 8.14 -6.64
CA ALA A 407 30.91 7.64 -6.90
C ALA A 407 31.61 8.35 -8.09
N GLU A 408 31.47 9.67 -8.16
CA GLU A 408 32.24 10.55 -9.04
C GLU A 408 33.66 10.77 -8.48
N THR A 409 34.66 10.92 -9.35
CA THR A 409 36.07 11.05 -8.95
C THR A 409 36.38 12.50 -8.56
N GLU A 410 36.22 12.82 -7.27
CA GLU A 410 36.87 13.87 -6.45
C GLU A 410 35.99 14.10 -5.20
N SER A 411 35.97 13.13 -4.26
CA SER A 411 35.21 13.15 -2.99
C SER A 411 33.77 13.73 -3.04
N PRO A 412 32.82 13.11 -3.75
CA PRO A 412 31.42 13.52 -3.68
C PRO A 412 30.80 13.09 -2.34
N GLU A 413 30.22 14.04 -1.63
CA GLU A 413 29.41 13.76 -0.44
C GLU A 413 28.18 12.90 -0.82
N PRO A 414 27.86 11.84 -0.03
CA PRO A 414 26.67 11.03 -0.25
C PRO A 414 25.40 11.88 -0.31
N LYS A 415 24.48 11.52 -1.20
CA LYS A 415 23.24 12.27 -1.42
C LYS A 415 22.12 11.73 -0.56
N PHE A 416 21.50 12.63 0.19
CA PHE A 416 20.32 12.37 0.99
C PHE A 416 19.12 12.08 0.06
N VAL A 417 18.53 10.90 0.21
CA VAL A 417 17.33 10.47 -0.51
C VAL A 417 16.20 10.27 0.50
N LEU A 418 15.11 10.99 0.30
CA LEU A 418 13.92 10.86 1.11
C LEU A 418 13.12 9.62 0.68
N SER A 419 13.02 8.64 1.58
CA SER A 419 12.29 7.39 1.33
C SER A 419 10.80 7.59 1.59
N LYS A 420 10.43 7.89 2.83
CA LYS A 420 9.06 8.09 3.28
C LYS A 420 8.96 9.20 4.32
N TRP A 421 7.79 9.82 4.47
CA TRP A 421 7.60 10.87 5.47
C TRP A 421 6.15 11.03 5.92
N GLU A 422 5.97 11.71 7.06
CA GLU A 422 4.64 11.96 7.64
C GLU A 422 3.87 13.07 6.90
N THR A 423 2.82 12.70 6.17
CA THR A 423 2.03 13.61 5.32
C THR A 423 0.77 14.16 5.96
N LEU A 424 0.62 14.00 7.27
CA LEU A 424 -0.49 14.57 8.04
C LEU A 424 -0.55 16.09 7.82
N PHE A 425 -1.75 16.63 7.60
CA PHE A 425 -1.92 18.06 7.33
C PHE A 425 -1.33 18.97 8.42
N THR A 426 -1.55 18.62 9.68
CA THR A 426 -0.97 19.34 10.82
C THR A 426 0.28 18.62 11.30
N PRO A 427 1.45 19.29 11.37
CA PRO A 427 2.64 18.71 11.97
C PRO A 427 2.43 18.36 13.43
N ARG A 428 3.26 17.48 13.98
CA ARG A 428 3.27 17.19 15.42
C ARG A 428 3.68 18.44 16.18
N GLN A 429 3.15 18.59 17.39
CA GLN A 429 3.40 19.74 18.23
C GLN A 429 3.93 19.32 19.60
N CYS A 430 4.90 20.08 20.11
CA CYS A 430 5.40 20.00 21.48
C CYS A 430 5.41 21.41 22.07
N LEU A 431 4.60 21.60 23.12
CA LEU A 431 4.56 22.85 23.89
C LEU A 431 5.46 22.70 25.10
N VAL A 432 6.75 23.04 24.94
CA VAL A 432 7.78 22.82 25.98
C VAL A 432 7.39 23.46 27.31
N GLU A 433 6.75 24.64 27.29
CA GLU A 433 6.31 25.33 28.52
C GLU A 433 5.23 24.57 29.31
N CYS A 434 4.39 23.78 28.64
CA CYS A 434 3.31 23.02 29.28
C CYS A 434 3.75 21.60 29.63
N GLU A 435 4.68 21.04 28.85
CA GLU A 435 5.01 19.62 28.89
C GLU A 435 6.33 19.31 29.60
N ALA A 436 7.18 20.32 29.86
CA ALA A 436 8.46 20.11 30.53
C ALA A 436 8.29 19.82 32.03
N SER A 437 8.93 18.74 32.49
CA SER A 437 9.12 18.45 33.91
C SER A 437 10.62 18.34 34.20
N ASN A 438 11.10 19.06 35.23
CA ASN A 438 12.54 19.12 35.55
C ASN A 438 13.43 19.52 34.35
N GLY A 439 12.96 20.43 33.50
CA GLY A 439 13.71 20.90 32.32
C GLY A 439 13.71 19.95 31.12
N VAL A 440 12.94 18.86 31.15
CA VAL A 440 12.81 17.90 30.03
C VAL A 440 11.35 17.73 29.62
N ALA A 441 11.03 17.98 28.36
CA ALA A 441 9.72 17.69 27.76
C ALA A 441 9.74 16.35 27.02
N ARG A 442 8.59 15.67 26.93
CA ARG A 442 8.40 14.41 26.17
C ARG A 442 9.36 13.26 26.52
N LYS A 443 9.89 13.22 27.75
CA LYS A 443 10.72 12.10 28.23
C LYS A 443 9.90 10.79 28.19
N ASN A 444 10.48 9.72 27.66
CA ASN A 444 9.83 8.41 27.52
C ASN A 444 8.48 8.42 26.77
N THR A 445 8.24 9.43 25.93
CA THR A 445 7.06 9.46 25.06
C THR A 445 7.35 8.68 23.80
N LEU A 446 6.55 7.65 23.51
CA LEU A 446 6.67 6.86 22.29
C LEU A 446 5.78 7.48 21.22
N HIS A 447 6.36 7.77 20.05
CA HIS A 447 5.62 8.11 18.84
C HIS A 447 5.72 6.96 17.86
N GLN A 448 4.63 6.66 17.17
CA GLN A 448 4.62 5.73 16.05
C GLN A 448 4.71 6.52 14.74
N PHE A 449 5.67 6.17 13.89
CA PHE A 449 5.89 6.83 12.60
C PHE A 449 4.61 6.82 11.75
N GLY A 450 4.19 7.99 11.28
CA GLY A 450 2.97 8.15 10.48
C GLY A 450 1.68 8.27 11.29
N GLU A 451 1.67 7.87 12.57
CA GLU A 451 0.47 7.89 13.42
C GLU A 451 0.45 9.08 14.40
N TYR A 452 -0.53 9.95 14.23
CA TYR A 452 -0.74 11.11 15.11
C TYR A 452 -2.22 11.46 15.18
N ASP A 453 -2.71 11.73 16.40
CA ASP A 453 -4.10 12.13 16.66
C ASP A 453 -5.14 11.17 16.04
N GLY A 454 -4.87 9.86 16.15
CA GLY A 454 -5.74 8.79 15.63
C GLY A 454 -5.76 8.66 14.10
N LYS A 455 -4.85 9.34 13.38
CA LYS A 455 -4.71 9.24 11.93
C LYS A 455 -3.35 8.66 11.57
N VAL A 456 -3.33 7.79 10.57
CA VAL A 456 -2.11 7.21 9.99
C VAL A 456 -1.95 7.76 8.57
N GLN A 457 -0.86 8.48 8.31
CA GLN A 457 -0.61 9.04 6.97
C GLN A 457 0.89 9.16 6.68
N ILE A 458 1.34 8.38 5.70
CA ILE A 458 2.72 8.32 5.21
C ILE A 458 2.67 8.42 3.68
N SER A 459 3.70 8.99 3.08
CA SER A 459 3.90 8.96 1.63
C SER A 459 5.36 8.82 1.27
N ASP A 460 5.61 8.39 0.04
CA ASP A 460 6.93 8.39 -0.57
C ASP A 460 7.53 9.81 -0.59
N GLY A 461 8.85 9.89 -0.50
CA GLY A 461 9.58 11.12 -0.78
C GLY A 461 9.54 11.49 -2.27
N TRP A 462 9.88 12.73 -2.57
CA TRP A 462 10.08 13.27 -3.92
C TRP A 462 11.58 13.50 -4.18
N ILE A 463 11.91 13.91 -5.40
CA ILE A 463 13.29 14.16 -5.85
C ILE A 463 13.81 15.48 -5.26
N LEU A 464 14.85 15.39 -4.44
CA LEU A 464 15.40 16.52 -3.69
C LEU A 464 16.65 17.16 -4.33
N ASN A 465 17.27 16.49 -5.28
CA ASN A 465 18.49 16.96 -5.92
C ASN A 465 18.46 16.68 -7.43
N ASP A 466 19.32 17.38 -8.16
CA ASP A 466 19.40 17.38 -9.62
C ASP A 466 19.96 16.09 -10.21
N ILE A 467 20.79 15.37 -9.45
CA ILE A 467 21.33 14.07 -9.85
C ILE A 467 20.50 12.87 -9.37
N GLU A 468 19.48 13.08 -8.53
CA GLU A 468 18.54 12.03 -8.12
C GLU A 468 17.53 11.77 -9.26
N ASN A 469 17.43 10.51 -9.63
CA ASN A 469 16.56 10.01 -10.68
C ASN A 469 15.71 8.86 -10.15
N VAL A 470 14.50 8.73 -10.70
CA VAL A 470 13.64 7.56 -10.48
C VAL A 470 13.35 6.91 -11.83
N VAL A 471 13.79 5.67 -11.99
CA VAL A 471 13.58 4.87 -13.19
C VAL A 471 12.35 3.98 -12.98
N TYR A 472 11.46 3.99 -13.96
CA TYR A 472 10.29 3.13 -14.02
C TYR A 472 10.40 2.19 -15.22
N PHE A 473 10.14 0.91 -15.00
CA PHE A 473 9.90 -0.06 -16.07
C PHE A 473 8.48 -0.59 -15.99
N ARG A 474 7.79 -0.56 -17.12
CA ARG A 474 6.42 -1.02 -17.26
C ARG A 474 6.41 -2.19 -18.22
N ILE A 475 5.90 -3.32 -17.73
CA ILE A 475 5.82 -4.56 -18.47
C ILE A 475 4.35 -4.94 -18.55
N HIS A 476 3.79 -4.89 -19.76
CA HIS A 476 2.37 -5.07 -20.01
C HIS A 476 2.10 -5.52 -21.45
N GLY A 477 0.85 -5.91 -21.74
CA GLY A 477 0.47 -6.39 -23.06
C GLY A 477 1.24 -7.66 -23.46
N GLU A 478 1.60 -7.78 -24.73
CA GLU A 478 2.38 -8.91 -25.26
C GLU A 478 3.90 -8.67 -25.07
N ALA A 479 4.33 -8.41 -23.84
CA ALA A 479 5.71 -8.04 -23.53
C ALA A 479 6.70 -9.21 -23.66
N LEU A 480 6.31 -10.42 -23.23
CA LEU A 480 7.16 -11.61 -23.34
C LEU A 480 6.94 -12.30 -24.69
N LYS A 481 7.98 -12.35 -25.53
CA LYS A 481 7.93 -13.05 -26.82
C LYS A 481 9.04 -14.09 -26.90
N PHE A 482 8.68 -15.33 -27.22
CA PHE A 482 9.63 -16.44 -27.32
C PHE A 482 9.79 -16.93 -28.76
N TYR A 483 11.02 -17.28 -29.14
CA TYR A 483 11.30 -17.78 -30.49
C TYR A 483 10.82 -19.22 -30.72
N LYS A 484 10.73 -20.03 -29.66
CA LYS A 484 10.23 -21.41 -29.72
C LYS A 484 8.92 -21.55 -28.95
N LYS A 485 7.95 -22.23 -29.59
CA LYS A 485 6.59 -22.44 -29.04
C LYS A 485 6.58 -23.15 -27.69
N GLN A 486 7.53 -24.03 -27.42
CA GLN A 486 7.64 -24.74 -26.14
C GLN A 486 7.77 -23.80 -24.93
N TYR A 487 8.38 -22.63 -25.10
CA TYR A 487 8.51 -21.63 -24.05
C TYR A 487 7.23 -20.80 -23.90
N SER A 488 6.44 -20.62 -24.95
CA SER A 488 5.24 -19.77 -24.92
C SER A 488 4.06 -20.31 -24.09
N VAL A 489 4.09 -21.59 -23.69
CA VAL A 489 2.99 -22.28 -22.98
C VAL A 489 3.19 -22.34 -21.47
N GLN A 490 4.29 -21.79 -20.96
CA GLN A 490 4.67 -21.86 -19.55
C GLN A 490 4.29 -20.56 -18.82
N GLU A 491 4.03 -20.68 -17.51
CA GLU A 491 3.94 -19.51 -16.63
C GLU A 491 5.35 -19.05 -16.24
N TYR A 492 5.58 -17.75 -16.35
CA TYR A 492 6.85 -17.12 -16.00
C TYR A 492 6.69 -16.09 -14.90
N ARG A 493 7.78 -15.92 -14.16
CA ARG A 493 7.94 -14.87 -13.14
C ARG A 493 9.10 -13.96 -13.52
N LEU A 494 8.91 -12.66 -13.31
CA LEU A 494 9.88 -11.61 -13.65
C LEU A 494 10.41 -10.94 -12.39
N LYS A 495 11.73 -10.77 -12.35
CA LYS A 495 12.43 -10.00 -11.33
C LYS A 495 13.41 -9.04 -12.02
N ILE A 496 13.52 -7.82 -11.50
CA ILE A 496 14.46 -6.81 -12.01
C ILE A 496 15.42 -6.45 -10.88
N VAL A 497 16.71 -6.66 -11.14
CA VAL A 497 17.78 -6.41 -10.18
C VAL A 497 18.66 -5.28 -10.72
N PRO A 498 18.74 -4.14 -10.03
CA PRO A 498 19.64 -3.06 -10.42
C PRO A 498 21.08 -3.41 -10.04
N PHE A 499 22.04 -2.96 -10.85
CA PHE A 499 23.47 -3.09 -10.57
C PHE A 499 24.23 -1.88 -11.11
N ASP A 500 25.42 -1.63 -10.56
CA ASP A 500 26.28 -0.52 -10.98
C ASP A 500 27.38 -1.08 -11.87
N VAL A 501 27.39 -0.66 -13.13
CA VAL A 501 28.27 -1.21 -14.17
C VAL A 501 29.76 -1.00 -13.88
N ARG A 502 30.12 -0.11 -12.94
CA ARG A 502 31.51 0.12 -12.52
C ARG A 502 32.06 -1.00 -11.65
N PHE A 503 31.19 -1.75 -10.97
CA PHE A 503 31.58 -2.84 -10.07
C PHE A 503 31.25 -4.19 -10.70
N ARG A 504 32.09 -5.20 -10.45
CA ARG A 504 31.79 -6.57 -10.90
C ARG A 504 30.63 -7.13 -10.07
N GLU A 505 29.62 -7.70 -10.75
CA GLU A 505 28.64 -8.54 -10.07
C GLU A 505 29.38 -9.72 -9.42
N LYS A 506 29.11 -9.98 -8.13
CA LYS A 506 29.48 -11.27 -7.54
C LYS A 506 28.56 -12.33 -8.15
N ASP A 507 29.08 -13.09 -9.12
CA ASP A 507 28.43 -14.34 -9.50
C ASP A 507 28.48 -15.29 -8.29
N ILE A 508 27.37 -15.99 -8.07
CA ILE A 508 27.16 -16.91 -6.92
C ILE A 508 28.03 -18.19 -7.04
N GLU A 509 28.96 -18.29 -7.99
CA GLU A 509 29.74 -19.52 -8.21
C GLU A 509 31.28 -19.37 -8.14
N ASP A 510 31.84 -18.17 -7.96
CA ASP A 510 33.30 -18.00 -7.86
C ASP A 510 33.73 -17.41 -6.50
N GLU A 511 33.78 -18.25 -5.47
CA GLU A 511 34.67 -18.01 -4.33
C GLU A 511 36.08 -18.43 -4.74
N MET A 512 36.89 -17.49 -5.24
CA MET A 512 38.36 -17.48 -5.06
C MET A 512 38.97 -16.15 -5.55
N ASP A 513 39.54 -15.41 -4.61
CA ASP A 513 40.56 -14.36 -4.74
C ASP A 513 40.46 -13.35 -5.90
N ASN A 514 39.87 -12.18 -5.63
CA ASN A 514 40.59 -10.90 -5.62
C ASN A 514 39.66 -9.75 -5.20
N ALA A 515 40.11 -8.94 -4.26
CA ALA A 515 39.37 -7.81 -3.70
C ALA A 515 38.87 -6.84 -4.79
N SER A 516 37.56 -6.78 -4.98
CA SER A 516 36.89 -5.64 -5.64
C SER A 516 36.15 -4.86 -4.56
N TYR A 517 36.62 -3.64 -4.30
CA TYR A 517 36.03 -2.73 -3.33
C TYR A 517 34.60 -2.38 -3.78
N LEU A 518 33.59 -2.86 -3.06
CA LEU A 518 32.27 -2.23 -3.10
C LEU A 518 32.38 -0.88 -2.36
N PRO A 519 31.71 0.19 -2.83
CA PRO A 519 31.65 1.45 -2.12
C PRO A 519 30.91 1.26 -0.80
N ASN A 520 31.20 2.11 0.20
CA ASN A 520 30.56 2.03 1.52
C ASN A 520 29.04 2.24 1.46
N LEU A 521 28.52 2.88 0.41
CA LEU A 521 27.10 3.12 0.15
C LEU A 521 26.78 2.82 -1.32
N PRO A 522 25.57 2.31 -1.65
CA PRO A 522 25.16 2.03 -3.02
C PRO A 522 24.84 3.32 -3.81
N SER A 523 24.87 3.24 -5.14
CA SER A 523 24.48 4.34 -6.04
C SER A 523 22.99 4.32 -6.43
N PHE A 524 22.25 3.31 -6.00
CA PHE A 524 20.84 3.07 -6.28
C PHE A 524 20.13 2.36 -5.12
N SER A 525 18.79 2.41 -5.12
CA SER A 525 17.94 1.64 -4.20
C SER A 525 17.63 0.26 -4.76
N ASP A 526 17.12 -0.64 -3.91
CA ASP A 526 16.37 -1.80 -4.40
C ASP A 526 15.27 -1.38 -5.38
N THR A 527 14.87 -2.35 -6.22
CA THR A 527 13.76 -2.15 -7.14
C THR A 527 12.46 -2.61 -6.51
N ASP A 528 11.53 -1.68 -6.34
CA ASP A 528 10.17 -1.96 -5.88
C ASP A 528 9.30 -2.41 -7.06
N LEU A 529 8.21 -3.13 -6.76
CA LEU A 529 7.22 -3.57 -7.73
C LEU A 529 5.80 -3.17 -7.29
N SER A 530 5.00 -2.72 -8.26
CA SER A 530 3.54 -2.61 -8.19
C SER A 530 2.90 -3.43 -9.33
N VAL A 531 1.75 -4.08 -9.05
CA VAL A 531 0.99 -4.85 -10.05
C VAL A 531 -0.41 -4.26 -10.18
N LEU A 532 -0.60 -3.40 -11.18
CA LEU A 532 -1.82 -2.58 -11.31
C LEU A 532 -3.08 -3.41 -11.63
N THR A 533 -2.92 -4.65 -12.08
CA THR A 533 -4.02 -5.56 -12.45
C THR A 533 -4.44 -6.49 -11.31
N ARG A 534 -3.83 -6.36 -10.12
CA ARG A 534 -4.15 -7.17 -8.92
C ARG A 534 -4.81 -6.35 -7.83
N GLU A 535 -5.24 -7.02 -6.77
CA GLU A 535 -5.91 -6.41 -5.62
C GLU A 535 -4.98 -5.64 -4.67
N ASP A 536 -3.66 -5.67 -4.87
CA ASP A 536 -2.72 -4.87 -4.09
C ASP A 536 -1.73 -4.16 -5.04
N PRO A 537 -2.02 -2.91 -5.41
CA PRO A 537 -1.21 -2.15 -6.36
C PRO A 537 -0.14 -1.29 -5.65
N ILE A 538 0.04 -1.41 -4.33
CA ILE A 538 1.02 -0.61 -3.60
C ILE A 538 2.44 -1.10 -3.93
N PHE A 539 3.37 -0.18 -4.13
CA PHE A 539 4.77 -0.53 -4.35
C PHE A 539 5.34 -1.24 -3.11
N GLY A 540 6.01 -2.38 -3.34
CA GLY A 540 6.69 -3.12 -2.30
C GLY A 540 7.86 -3.93 -2.85
N ASP A 541 8.48 -4.72 -1.98
CA ASP A 541 9.59 -5.57 -2.35
C ASP A 541 9.16 -6.64 -3.39
N GLN A 542 10.09 -7.01 -4.25
CA GLN A 542 9.88 -8.11 -5.20
C GLN A 542 9.98 -9.48 -4.51
N TYR A 543 9.23 -10.45 -5.01
CA TYR A 543 9.42 -11.87 -4.65
C TYR A 543 10.86 -12.31 -4.95
N VAL A 544 11.41 -13.22 -4.14
CA VAL A 544 12.75 -13.78 -4.32
C VAL A 544 13.00 -14.31 -5.74
N ASN A 545 12.00 -14.98 -6.33
CA ASN A 545 12.01 -15.53 -7.69
C ASN A 545 11.13 -14.75 -8.67
N GLY A 546 10.86 -13.48 -8.38
CA GLY A 546 10.04 -12.61 -9.23
C GLY A 546 8.53 -12.83 -9.13
N SER A 547 7.80 -11.92 -9.76
CA SER A 547 6.33 -11.91 -9.82
C SER A 547 5.83 -12.59 -11.09
N VAL A 548 4.79 -13.41 -10.95
CA VAL A 548 4.09 -13.99 -12.11
C VAL A 548 3.68 -12.88 -13.07
N PHE A 549 3.94 -13.07 -14.36
CA PHE A 549 3.53 -12.17 -15.43
C PHE A 549 2.80 -12.94 -16.53
N ARG A 550 1.53 -12.61 -16.74
CA ARG A 550 0.69 -13.16 -17.81
C ARG A 550 0.54 -12.12 -18.91
N ASN A 551 1.05 -12.44 -20.10
CA ASN A 551 0.89 -11.60 -21.29
C ASN A 551 -0.59 -11.21 -21.51
N ASN A 552 -0.81 -9.96 -21.90
CA ASN A 552 -2.13 -9.35 -22.15
C ASN A 552 -3.08 -9.30 -20.94
N VAL A 553 -2.61 -9.69 -19.75
CA VAL A 553 -3.43 -9.70 -18.53
C VAL A 553 -2.80 -8.83 -17.46
N ASP A 554 -1.51 -8.98 -17.20
CA ASP A 554 -0.84 -8.29 -16.11
C ASP A 554 -0.17 -6.97 -16.56
N TYR A 555 -0.15 -5.98 -15.67
CA TYR A 555 0.56 -4.71 -15.84
C TYR A 555 1.47 -4.49 -14.63
N LEU A 556 2.76 -4.73 -14.81
CA LEU A 556 3.78 -4.62 -13.77
C LEU A 556 4.50 -3.29 -13.91
N VAL A 557 4.73 -2.60 -12.80
CA VAL A 557 5.51 -1.38 -12.73
C VAL A 557 6.64 -1.59 -11.72
N PHE A 558 7.87 -1.59 -12.22
CA PHE A 558 9.07 -1.63 -11.39
C PHE A 558 9.60 -0.21 -11.22
N ARG A 559 10.16 0.10 -10.06
CA ARG A 559 10.67 1.43 -9.74
C ARG A 559 11.99 1.34 -8.98
N THR A 560 12.97 2.15 -9.39
CA THR A 560 14.31 2.18 -8.80
C THR A 560 14.79 3.63 -8.67
N ARG A 561 15.32 4.02 -7.52
CA ARG A 561 15.95 5.33 -7.33
C ARG A 561 17.45 5.24 -7.53
N THR A 562 18.07 6.28 -8.08
CA THR A 562 19.52 6.33 -8.28
C THR A 562 20.05 7.76 -8.28
N VAL A 563 21.33 7.92 -7.93
CA VAL A 563 22.09 9.17 -8.09
C VAL A 563 23.22 9.05 -9.11
N SER A 564 23.27 7.93 -9.85
CA SER A 564 24.29 7.64 -10.85
C SER A 564 23.68 6.91 -12.04
N ILE A 565 22.68 7.54 -12.68
CA ILE A 565 21.92 6.95 -13.78
C ILE A 565 22.80 6.47 -14.95
N GLN A 566 23.90 7.18 -15.21
CA GLN A 566 24.89 6.85 -16.24
C GLN A 566 25.59 5.50 -16.00
N ASN A 567 25.60 5.02 -14.75
CA ASN A 567 26.22 3.76 -14.34
C ASN A 567 25.19 2.70 -13.94
N LEU A 568 23.89 2.99 -14.01
CA LEU A 568 22.84 2.06 -13.59
C LEU A 568 22.49 1.07 -14.70
N GLY A 569 22.84 -0.20 -14.48
CA GLY A 569 22.36 -1.34 -15.26
C GLY A 569 21.22 -2.07 -14.55
N PHE A 570 20.45 -2.84 -15.32
CA PHE A 570 19.43 -3.73 -14.78
C PHE A 570 19.56 -5.12 -15.37
N ARG A 571 19.49 -6.13 -14.49
CA ARG A 571 19.39 -7.53 -14.85
C ARG A 571 17.95 -7.96 -14.69
N VAL A 572 17.31 -8.34 -15.80
CA VAL A 572 15.96 -8.89 -15.80
C VAL A 572 16.05 -10.40 -15.79
N GLU A 573 15.57 -11.01 -14.72
CA GLU A 573 15.61 -12.44 -14.49
C GLU A 573 14.23 -13.05 -14.77
N LEU A 574 14.21 -14.09 -15.60
CA LEU A 574 13.04 -14.86 -15.94
C LEU A 574 13.10 -16.21 -15.23
N TYR A 575 12.06 -16.52 -14.46
CA TYR A 575 11.92 -17.77 -13.72
C TYR A 575 10.76 -18.59 -14.27
N HIS A 576 10.95 -19.91 -14.31
CA HIS A 576 9.88 -20.88 -14.41
C HIS A 576 9.80 -21.63 -13.08
N GLU A 577 8.64 -21.59 -12.42
CA GLU A 577 8.48 -22.01 -11.02
C GLU A 577 9.49 -21.32 -10.09
N THR A 578 10.51 -22.04 -9.62
CA THR A 578 11.58 -21.53 -8.75
C THR A 578 12.95 -21.49 -9.44
N LYS A 579 13.05 -21.92 -10.70
CA LYS A 579 14.32 -22.01 -11.42
C LYS A 579 14.47 -20.85 -12.41
N ARG A 580 15.57 -20.11 -12.32
CA ARG A 580 15.92 -19.07 -13.30
C ARG A 580 16.24 -19.74 -14.64
N CYS A 581 15.48 -19.41 -15.68
CA CYS A 581 15.61 -20.03 -17.00
C CYS A 581 16.21 -19.11 -18.06
N ALA A 582 16.09 -17.78 -17.89
CA ALA A 582 16.70 -16.81 -18.80
C ALA A 582 17.02 -15.47 -18.09
N ILE A 583 17.91 -14.71 -18.70
CA ILE A 583 18.34 -13.38 -18.23
C ILE A 583 18.36 -12.42 -19.42
N ALA A 584 18.01 -11.16 -19.19
CA ALA A 584 18.26 -10.06 -20.10
C ALA A 584 18.96 -8.92 -19.36
N TYR A 585 19.78 -8.15 -20.06
CA TYR A 585 20.48 -6.99 -19.51
C TYR A 585 19.99 -5.72 -20.17
N ALA A 586 19.71 -4.72 -19.35
CA ALA A 586 19.39 -3.37 -19.75
C ALA A 586 20.49 -2.45 -19.24
N LEU A 587 21.39 -2.06 -20.14
CA LEU A 587 22.54 -1.22 -19.82
C LEU A 587 22.18 0.28 -19.96
N PRO A 588 22.93 1.21 -19.32
CA PRO A 588 22.66 2.64 -19.41
C PRO A 588 22.49 3.17 -20.84
N SER A 589 23.31 2.67 -21.78
CA SER A 589 23.25 3.05 -23.20
C SER A 589 21.94 2.68 -23.91
N THR A 590 21.11 1.83 -23.29
CA THR A 590 19.80 1.41 -23.83
C THR A 590 18.75 2.51 -23.65
N PHE A 591 19.03 3.54 -22.85
CA PHE A 591 18.09 4.61 -22.51
C PHE A 591 18.60 5.98 -23.02
N PRO A 592 18.56 6.25 -24.34
CA PRO A 592 19.04 7.52 -24.90
C PRO A 592 18.13 8.71 -24.55
N GLU A 593 16.86 8.43 -24.23
CA GLU A 593 15.84 9.42 -23.87
C GLU A 593 15.33 9.19 -22.44
N THR A 594 14.44 10.05 -21.97
CA THR A 594 13.84 9.96 -20.63
C THR A 594 12.61 9.07 -20.57
N HIS A 595 12.05 8.69 -21.71
CA HIS A 595 10.91 7.79 -21.79
C HIS A 595 10.92 7.12 -23.16
N GLY A 596 10.23 5.98 -23.28
CA GLY A 596 10.13 5.26 -24.53
C GLY A 596 9.94 3.77 -24.32
N ALA A 597 10.15 3.00 -25.39
CA ALA A 597 10.12 1.55 -25.37
C ALA A 597 11.49 0.98 -25.68
N ALA A 598 11.87 -0.09 -24.98
CA ALA A 598 13.10 -0.83 -25.19
C ALA A 598 12.80 -2.32 -25.33
N ILE A 599 13.64 -3.03 -26.07
CA ILE A 599 13.53 -4.48 -26.28
C ILE A 599 14.80 -5.12 -25.75
N PHE A 600 14.67 -6.03 -24.79
CA PHE A 600 15.79 -6.75 -24.20
C PHE A 600 15.77 -8.21 -24.66
N PRO A 601 16.83 -8.72 -25.32
CA PRO A 601 16.90 -10.11 -25.71
C PRO A 601 17.14 -10.99 -24.48
N PHE A 602 16.33 -12.04 -24.32
CA PHE A 602 16.54 -13.05 -23.29
C PHE A 602 17.53 -14.11 -23.76
N VAL A 603 18.51 -14.36 -22.91
CA VAL A 603 19.51 -15.41 -23.07
C VAL A 603 19.22 -16.50 -22.04
N GLY A 604 19.04 -17.74 -22.49
CA GLY A 604 18.82 -18.90 -21.62
C GLY A 604 20.09 -19.37 -20.93
N VAL A 605 19.96 -20.35 -20.02
CA VAL A 605 21.07 -20.89 -19.19
C VAL A 605 22.31 -21.32 -20.00
N ASN A 606 22.13 -21.77 -21.24
CA ASN A 606 23.23 -22.20 -22.11
C ASN A 606 23.77 -21.07 -23.02
N ASN A 607 23.55 -19.80 -22.67
CA ASN A 607 23.92 -18.63 -23.46
C ASN A 607 23.27 -18.55 -24.86
N VAL A 608 22.11 -19.21 -25.04
CA VAL A 608 21.36 -19.20 -26.31
C VAL A 608 20.19 -18.23 -26.22
N PRO A 609 19.94 -17.37 -27.22
CA PRO A 609 18.75 -16.53 -27.26
C PRO A 609 17.46 -17.36 -27.25
N VAL A 610 16.57 -17.10 -26.28
CA VAL A 610 15.30 -17.84 -26.12
C VAL A 610 14.08 -16.98 -26.46
N GLY A 611 14.21 -15.67 -26.40
CA GLY A 611 13.14 -14.72 -26.67
C GLY A 611 13.57 -13.27 -26.46
N GLN A 612 12.60 -12.40 -26.27
CA GLN A 612 12.77 -10.99 -25.96
C GLN A 612 11.70 -10.50 -24.98
N LEU A 613 12.02 -9.41 -24.30
CA LEU A 613 11.14 -8.66 -23.43
C LEU A 613 10.98 -7.24 -23.97
N ASN A 614 9.74 -6.83 -24.22
CA ASN A 614 9.43 -5.43 -24.50
C ASN A 614 9.11 -4.70 -23.19
N VAL A 615 9.73 -3.55 -22.96
CA VAL A 615 9.57 -2.75 -21.74
C VAL A 615 9.36 -1.30 -22.12
N ASP A 616 8.32 -0.67 -21.57
CA ASP A 616 8.19 0.78 -21.61
C ASP A 616 8.90 1.38 -20.39
N PHE A 617 9.75 2.37 -20.60
CA PHE A 617 10.51 3.00 -19.52
C PHE A 617 10.16 4.48 -19.37
N MET A 618 10.38 5.01 -18.17
CA MET A 618 10.33 6.44 -17.86
C MET A 618 11.38 6.75 -16.80
N ILE A 619 12.11 7.84 -16.97
CA ILE A 619 13.11 8.37 -16.06
C ILE A 619 12.62 9.74 -15.60
N THR A 620 12.26 9.80 -14.32
CA THR A 620 11.95 11.06 -13.65
C THR A 620 13.27 11.68 -13.17
N LYS A 621 13.51 12.94 -13.51
CA LYS A 621 14.68 13.71 -13.06
C LYS A 621 14.30 15.15 -12.80
N ARG A 622 15.06 15.88 -12.00
CA ARG A 622 14.81 17.31 -11.77
C ARG A 622 15.67 18.16 -12.71
N ASN A 623 15.10 19.19 -13.33
CA ASN A 623 15.88 20.11 -14.16
C ASN A 623 16.76 21.03 -13.28
N PRO A 624 18.10 21.05 -13.47
CA PRO A 624 19.00 21.89 -12.69
C PRO A 624 18.70 23.40 -12.79
N ALA A 625 18.13 23.85 -13.92
CA ALA A 625 17.81 25.27 -14.15
C ALA A 625 16.55 25.75 -13.39
N ALA A 626 15.86 24.87 -12.66
CA ALA A 626 14.63 25.17 -11.93
C ALA A 626 14.90 25.38 -10.43
N GLU A 627 15.82 26.30 -10.09
CA GLU A 627 16.12 26.68 -8.69
C GLU A 627 14.85 27.06 -7.89
N THR A 628 13.84 27.58 -8.58
CA THR A 628 12.52 27.94 -8.02
C THR A 628 11.75 26.77 -7.42
N LEU A 629 12.01 25.52 -7.83
CA LEU A 629 11.38 24.34 -7.22
C LEU A 629 11.85 24.12 -5.76
N SER A 630 12.98 24.70 -5.35
CA SER A 630 13.42 24.64 -3.94
C SER A 630 12.41 25.29 -2.98
N GLN A 631 11.61 26.24 -3.47
CA GLN A 631 10.58 26.93 -2.69
C GLN A 631 9.43 26.00 -2.25
N ILE A 632 9.28 24.84 -2.90
CA ILE A 632 8.25 23.84 -2.59
C ILE A 632 8.82 22.55 -1.98
N ASP A 633 10.11 22.51 -1.63
CA ASP A 633 10.75 21.38 -0.94
C ASP A 633 10.58 21.43 0.60
N SER A 634 10.03 22.52 1.13
CA SER A 634 9.79 22.67 2.58
C SER A 634 8.69 21.73 3.08
N MET A 635 9.00 20.94 4.12
CA MET A 635 8.06 19.99 4.75
C MET A 635 7.05 20.63 5.71
N GLU A 636 7.03 21.96 5.81
CA GLU A 636 6.10 22.68 6.70
C GLU A 636 4.64 22.38 6.33
N LEU A 637 4.31 22.53 5.05
CA LEU A 637 2.97 22.43 4.51
C LEU A 637 2.89 21.35 3.43
N THR A 638 1.84 20.53 3.52
CA THR A 638 1.49 19.58 2.45
C THR A 638 -0.01 19.42 2.33
N PHE A 639 -0.47 19.42 1.09
CA PHE A 639 -1.83 19.08 0.70
C PHE A 639 -1.85 17.83 -0.18
N GLY A 640 -0.69 17.25 -0.52
CA GLY A 640 -0.55 16.17 -1.50
C GLY A 640 -1.52 14.99 -1.28
N ARG A 641 -1.78 14.67 0.00
CA ARG A 641 -2.70 13.61 0.43
C ARG A 641 -3.85 14.11 1.30
N TYR A 642 -3.99 15.43 1.47
CA TYR A 642 -5.01 15.99 2.35
C TYR A 642 -6.33 16.13 1.62
N TRP A 643 -7.35 15.43 2.10
CA TRP A 643 -8.74 15.67 1.72
C TRP A 643 -9.61 15.82 2.95
N ARG A 644 -10.38 16.91 3.01
CA ARG A 644 -11.41 17.08 4.02
C ARG A 644 -12.72 16.52 3.49
N LYS A 645 -13.20 15.41 4.06
CA LYS A 645 -14.57 14.94 3.78
C LYS A 645 -15.57 15.98 4.26
N ARG A 646 -16.56 16.26 3.41
CA ARG A 646 -17.59 17.28 3.64
C ARG A 646 -18.97 16.66 3.46
N LYS A 647 -19.98 17.22 4.13
CA LYS A 647 -21.38 16.87 3.87
C LYS A 647 -21.85 17.38 2.50
N ARG A 648 -21.35 18.55 2.10
CA ARG A 648 -21.57 19.14 0.78
C ARG A 648 -20.39 18.77 -0.11
N ILE A 649 -20.65 18.11 -1.23
CA ILE A 649 -19.62 17.78 -2.22
C ILE A 649 -19.11 19.06 -2.91
N LEU A 650 -17.91 19.01 -3.48
CA LEU A 650 -17.35 20.14 -4.20
C LEU A 650 -17.98 20.27 -5.59
N GLU A 651 -18.29 21.50 -6.00
CA GLU A 651 -18.71 21.80 -7.37
C GLU A 651 -17.58 22.56 -8.07
N ILE A 652 -17.17 22.02 -9.21
CA ILE A 652 -16.00 22.46 -9.96
C ILE A 652 -16.49 22.96 -11.32
N GLY A 653 -16.20 24.23 -11.63
CA GLY A 653 -16.54 24.82 -12.92
C GLY A 653 -15.62 24.30 -14.01
N HIS A 654 -16.16 23.60 -15.00
CA HIS A 654 -15.41 23.07 -16.13
C HIS A 654 -14.93 24.21 -17.04
N ARG A 655 -13.61 24.41 -17.12
CA ARG A 655 -12.95 25.52 -17.86
C ARG A 655 -13.52 26.91 -17.50
N GLY A 656 -13.92 27.05 -16.23
CA GLY A 656 -14.74 28.15 -15.74
C GLY A 656 -16.24 27.85 -15.87
N MET A 657 -16.94 28.60 -16.72
CA MET A 657 -18.41 28.57 -16.83
C MET A 657 -18.97 27.52 -17.80
N GLY A 658 -18.15 26.76 -18.53
CA GLY A 658 -18.58 25.66 -19.42
C GLY A 658 -19.73 25.96 -20.39
N SER A 659 -19.43 26.21 -21.66
CA SER A 659 -20.23 25.86 -22.85
C SER A 659 -19.63 26.61 -24.03
N SER A 660 -19.14 25.87 -25.02
CA SER A 660 -18.41 26.43 -26.15
C SER A 660 -19.25 27.44 -26.93
N TYR A 661 -18.71 28.67 -27.06
CA TYR A 661 -19.04 29.74 -28.01
C TYR A 661 -20.51 29.85 -28.49
N THR A 662 -21.48 29.98 -27.58
CA THR A 662 -22.85 30.34 -27.99
C THR A 662 -23.04 31.85 -28.06
N LYS A 663 -23.64 32.32 -29.15
CA LYS A 663 -23.56 33.69 -29.70
C LYS A 663 -24.26 34.80 -28.90
N SER A 664 -24.57 34.65 -27.60
CA SER A 664 -25.34 35.70 -26.92
C SER A 664 -25.19 35.91 -25.41
N THR A 665 -24.59 35.03 -24.59
CA THR A 665 -24.71 35.24 -23.12
C THR A 665 -23.65 34.61 -22.18
N SER A 666 -22.72 33.79 -22.65
CA SER A 666 -21.83 33.00 -21.77
C SER A 666 -20.34 33.24 -22.07
N ALA A 667 -19.54 33.44 -21.01
CA ALA A 667 -18.09 33.67 -21.07
C ALA A 667 -17.34 32.63 -21.92
N ARG A 668 -16.32 33.04 -22.70
CA ARG A 668 -15.41 32.10 -23.39
C ARG A 668 -14.67 31.23 -22.37
N GLU A 669 -14.68 29.91 -22.56
CA GLU A 669 -13.94 28.97 -21.71
C GLU A 669 -12.44 29.32 -21.61
N ASN A 670 -11.80 28.91 -20.52
CA ASN A 670 -10.35 29.11 -20.31
C ASN A 670 -9.88 30.58 -20.37
N THR A 671 -10.79 31.55 -20.20
CA THR A 671 -10.49 32.99 -19.99
C THR A 671 -10.56 33.36 -18.51
N ILE A 672 -9.83 34.42 -18.11
CA ILE A 672 -9.87 34.94 -16.73
C ILE A 672 -11.29 35.36 -16.36
N PHE A 673 -12.05 35.93 -17.30
CA PHE A 673 -13.45 36.26 -17.10
C PHE A 673 -14.30 35.02 -16.79
N SER A 674 -14.21 33.95 -17.60
CA SER A 674 -14.98 32.72 -17.37
C SER A 674 -14.68 32.09 -16.00
N LEU A 675 -13.40 32.01 -15.64
CA LEU A 675 -12.97 31.46 -14.34
C LEU A 675 -13.53 32.30 -13.18
N ASN A 676 -13.45 33.63 -13.26
CA ASN A 676 -14.00 34.53 -12.24
C ASN A 676 -15.53 34.53 -12.20
N GLN A 677 -16.21 34.35 -13.32
CA GLN A 677 -17.67 34.23 -13.34
C GLN A 677 -18.15 32.94 -12.67
N ALA A 678 -17.45 31.82 -12.89
CA ALA A 678 -17.73 30.57 -12.18
C ALA A 678 -17.51 30.73 -10.66
N ALA A 679 -16.41 31.38 -10.26
CA ALA A 679 -16.15 31.70 -8.85
C ALA A 679 -17.28 32.54 -8.23
N LYS A 680 -17.72 33.62 -8.89
CA LYS A 680 -18.84 34.46 -8.43
C LYS A 680 -20.17 33.70 -8.32
N ARG A 681 -20.36 32.67 -9.13
CA ARG A 681 -21.54 31.79 -9.09
C ARG A 681 -21.43 30.64 -8.08
N GLY A 682 -20.38 30.63 -7.26
CA GLY A 682 -20.26 29.72 -6.13
C GLY A 682 -19.46 28.45 -6.39
N ALA A 683 -18.70 28.40 -7.50
CA ALA A 683 -17.75 27.31 -7.74
C ALA A 683 -16.77 27.18 -6.58
N ASP A 684 -16.55 25.95 -6.11
CA ASP A 684 -15.56 25.66 -5.06
C ASP A 684 -14.16 25.62 -5.68
N TYR A 685 -14.04 24.98 -6.84
CA TYR A 685 -12.86 25.03 -7.72
C TYR A 685 -13.25 25.44 -9.14
N VAL A 686 -12.30 25.92 -9.92
CA VAL A 686 -12.41 26.02 -11.38
C VAL A 686 -11.32 25.19 -12.02
N GLU A 687 -11.70 24.39 -13.01
CA GLU A 687 -10.77 23.64 -13.84
C GLU A 687 -10.26 24.50 -14.98
N LEU A 688 -9.01 24.30 -15.39
CA LEU A 688 -8.41 24.91 -16.56
C LEU A 688 -7.34 24.01 -17.20
N ASP A 689 -7.21 24.08 -18.51
CA ASP A 689 -6.23 23.30 -19.28
C ASP A 689 -4.94 24.09 -19.50
N VAL A 690 -3.81 23.56 -19.07
CA VAL A 690 -2.50 24.19 -19.24
C VAL A 690 -1.62 23.37 -20.19
N GLN A 691 -1.07 24.05 -21.19
CA GLN A 691 -0.05 23.53 -22.09
C GLN A 691 1.05 24.56 -22.34
N LEU A 692 2.04 24.23 -23.19
CA LEU A 692 3.17 25.11 -23.52
C LEU A 692 3.15 25.56 -24.98
N THR A 693 3.59 26.79 -25.20
CA THR A 693 3.92 27.35 -26.53
C THR A 693 5.35 27.00 -26.94
N LYS A 694 5.71 27.25 -28.20
CA LYS A 694 7.05 27.03 -28.75
C LYS A 694 8.18 27.66 -27.94
N ASP A 695 7.93 28.83 -27.35
CA ASP A 695 8.86 29.57 -26.50
C ASP A 695 8.84 29.14 -25.02
N MET A 696 8.30 27.93 -24.74
CA MET A 696 8.21 27.33 -23.40
C MET A 696 7.44 28.20 -22.38
N LYS A 697 6.49 29.00 -22.85
CA LYS A 697 5.57 29.74 -21.97
C LYS A 697 4.31 28.93 -21.75
N THR A 698 3.77 29.00 -20.54
CA THR A 698 2.48 28.38 -20.25
C THR A 698 1.37 29.16 -20.93
N VAL A 699 0.38 28.43 -21.41
CA VAL A 699 -0.84 28.97 -21.98
C VAL A 699 -2.02 28.13 -21.52
N VAL A 700 -3.10 28.81 -21.16
CA VAL A 700 -4.35 28.16 -20.77
C VAL A 700 -5.23 27.99 -21.99
N TYR A 701 -5.35 26.76 -22.47
CA TYR A 701 -6.11 26.40 -23.66
C TYR A 701 -6.28 24.87 -23.78
N HIS A 702 -7.46 24.41 -24.17
CA HIS A 702 -7.81 22.98 -24.18
C HIS A 702 -7.28 22.22 -25.40
N ASP A 703 -7.49 22.75 -26.61
CA ASP A 703 -7.18 22.01 -27.85
C ASP A 703 -5.67 22.07 -28.14
N PHE A 704 -5.09 21.00 -28.70
CA PHE A 704 -3.68 21.02 -29.11
C PHE A 704 -3.42 21.86 -30.37
N HIS A 705 -4.47 22.17 -31.12
CA HIS A 705 -4.43 22.89 -32.37
C HIS A 705 -5.40 24.07 -32.37
N VAL A 706 -5.04 25.11 -33.13
CA VAL A 706 -5.91 26.22 -33.48
C VAL A 706 -6.17 26.22 -34.98
N LEU A 707 -7.38 26.62 -35.37
CA LEU A 707 -7.71 26.84 -36.78
C LEU A 707 -7.55 28.32 -37.08
N VAL A 708 -6.72 28.64 -38.09
CA VAL A 708 -6.45 30.02 -38.47
C VAL A 708 -6.91 30.31 -39.90
N THR A 709 -7.45 31.50 -40.11
CA THR A 709 -7.79 32.02 -41.43
C THR A 709 -6.59 32.73 -42.04
N VAL A 710 -6.19 32.38 -43.27
CA VAL A 710 -5.09 33.06 -43.99
C VAL A 710 -5.66 33.90 -45.13
N ALA A 711 -5.39 35.21 -45.12
CA ALA A 711 -5.81 36.10 -46.20
C ALA A 711 -4.97 35.88 -47.47
N GLY A 712 -5.61 35.54 -48.60
CA GLY A 712 -5.05 35.80 -49.94
C GLY A 712 -4.45 34.62 -50.75
N ARG A 713 -4.99 33.39 -50.69
CA ARG A 713 -4.70 32.36 -51.71
C ARG A 713 -5.96 31.67 -52.20
N ASP A 714 -6.09 31.54 -53.52
CA ASP A 714 -7.16 30.77 -54.18
C ASP A 714 -7.19 29.34 -53.60
N SER A 715 -8.36 28.94 -53.10
CA SER A 715 -8.55 27.65 -52.45
C SER A 715 -8.58 26.51 -53.49
N PRO A 716 -8.01 25.32 -53.21
CA PRO A 716 -8.14 24.16 -54.09
C PRO A 716 -9.61 23.74 -54.23
N ALA A 717 -10.02 23.31 -55.42
CA ALA A 717 -11.39 22.85 -55.69
C ALA A 717 -11.83 21.75 -54.70
N GLY A 718 -12.87 22.02 -53.91
CA GLY A 718 -13.41 21.09 -52.89
C GLY A 718 -13.33 21.57 -51.43
N THR A 719 -12.95 22.83 -51.18
CA THR A 719 -12.91 23.42 -49.83
C THR A 719 -14.33 23.76 -49.32
N PRO A 720 -14.64 23.57 -48.02
CA PRO A 720 -15.94 23.92 -47.46
C PRO A 720 -16.19 25.43 -47.57
N THR A 721 -17.39 25.83 -47.99
CA THR A 721 -17.80 27.24 -48.05
C THR A 721 -18.47 27.65 -46.74
N ILE A 722 -18.06 28.78 -46.18
CA ILE A 722 -18.71 29.40 -45.01
C ILE A 722 -19.33 30.72 -45.50
N GLY A 723 -20.66 30.82 -45.50
CA GLY A 723 -21.36 32.08 -45.82
C GLY A 723 -21.15 32.63 -47.24
N GLY A 724 -20.64 31.83 -48.19
CA GLY A 724 -20.43 32.25 -49.58
C GLY A 724 -19.03 32.76 -49.93
N GLU A 725 -18.07 32.78 -48.99
CA GLU A 725 -16.66 33.08 -49.26
C GLU A 725 -15.77 31.83 -49.08
N ASN A 726 -14.80 31.64 -49.98
CA ASN A 726 -13.79 30.58 -49.91
C ASN A 726 -12.72 30.96 -48.87
N ILE A 727 -12.94 30.59 -47.61
CA ILE A 727 -11.97 30.80 -46.53
C ILE A 727 -11.27 29.46 -46.23
N ALA A 728 -9.99 29.36 -46.58
CA ALA A 728 -9.17 28.20 -46.23
C ALA A 728 -8.75 28.29 -44.74
N LEU A 729 -9.25 27.35 -43.92
CA LEU A 729 -8.82 27.17 -42.53
C LEU A 729 -7.59 26.27 -42.48
N HIS A 730 -6.55 26.73 -41.78
CA HIS A 730 -5.33 25.95 -41.55
C HIS A 730 -5.23 25.55 -40.08
N GLU A 731 -4.96 24.28 -39.83
CA GLU A 731 -4.72 23.76 -38.48
C GLU A 731 -3.24 23.92 -38.11
N ILE A 732 -2.96 24.56 -36.97
CA ILE A 732 -1.60 24.78 -36.46
C ILE A 732 -1.54 24.34 -34.99
N ALA A 733 -0.52 23.56 -34.64
CA ALA A 733 -0.33 23.12 -33.27
C ALA A 733 0.16 24.26 -32.37
N ILE A 734 -0.37 24.36 -31.16
CA ILE A 734 0.01 25.37 -30.16
C ILE A 734 1.52 25.34 -29.87
N LYS A 735 2.10 24.13 -29.81
CA LYS A 735 3.54 23.92 -29.58
C LYS A 735 4.45 24.54 -30.65
N ASP A 736 3.91 24.83 -31.83
CA ASP A 736 4.67 25.37 -32.97
C ASP A 736 4.58 26.91 -33.07
N LEU A 737 3.75 27.52 -32.22
CA LEU A 737 3.55 28.97 -32.12
C LEU A 737 4.18 29.51 -30.84
N THR A 738 4.86 30.66 -30.92
CA THR A 738 5.19 31.43 -29.71
C THR A 738 3.93 32.05 -29.11
N LEU A 739 3.92 32.34 -27.80
CA LEU A 739 2.75 32.95 -27.15
C LEU A 739 2.33 34.27 -27.83
N SER A 740 3.31 35.09 -28.24
CA SER A 740 3.04 36.34 -28.95
C SER A 740 2.40 36.11 -30.33
N GLN A 741 2.85 35.09 -31.07
CA GLN A 741 2.22 34.73 -32.36
C GLN A 741 0.80 34.23 -32.15
N LEU A 742 0.58 33.35 -31.16
CA LEU A 742 -0.74 32.81 -30.84
C LEU A 742 -1.76 33.91 -30.54
N LYS A 743 -1.38 34.92 -29.75
CA LYS A 743 -2.25 36.05 -29.41
C LYS A 743 -2.55 37.00 -30.58
N LEU A 744 -1.77 36.96 -31.66
CA LEU A 744 -1.99 37.80 -32.86
C LEU A 744 -2.90 37.14 -33.90
N LEU A 745 -3.14 35.84 -33.80
CA LEU A 745 -3.89 35.09 -34.81
C LEU A 745 -5.41 35.28 -34.65
N HIS A 746 -6.08 35.30 -35.80
CA HIS A 746 -7.53 35.13 -35.86
C HIS A 746 -7.83 33.64 -35.85
N CYS A 747 -8.26 33.16 -34.68
CA CYS A 747 -8.50 31.75 -34.42
C CYS A 747 -10.00 31.45 -34.46
N GLU A 748 -10.36 30.34 -35.10
CA GLU A 748 -11.71 29.79 -35.16
C GLU A 748 -11.78 28.41 -34.49
N HIS A 749 -12.98 28.04 -34.06
CA HIS A 749 -13.31 26.72 -33.53
C HIS A 749 -14.49 26.13 -34.29
N ILE A 750 -14.44 24.84 -34.62
CA ILE A 750 -15.52 24.12 -35.31
C ILE A 750 -16.31 23.33 -34.28
N SER A 751 -17.63 23.58 -34.21
CA SER A 751 -18.52 22.82 -33.32
C SER A 751 -18.71 21.39 -33.85
N LYS A 752 -18.41 20.37 -33.02
CA LYS A 752 -18.58 18.94 -33.35
C LYS A 752 -20.04 18.50 -33.54
N ALA A 753 -21.04 19.33 -33.22
CA ALA A 753 -22.46 18.95 -33.24
C ALA A 753 -23.03 18.73 -34.66
N ASP A 754 -22.38 19.20 -35.72
CA ASP A 754 -22.92 19.19 -37.09
C ASP A 754 -22.11 18.30 -38.07
N THR A 755 -21.60 17.15 -37.62
CA THR A 755 -20.89 16.20 -38.52
C THR A 755 -21.79 15.51 -39.56
N LYS A 756 -23.11 15.75 -39.54
CA LYS A 756 -24.08 15.19 -40.51
C LYS A 756 -24.82 16.23 -41.36
N ALA A 757 -24.50 17.52 -41.28
CA ALA A 757 -25.17 18.56 -42.08
C ALA A 757 -24.16 19.31 -42.98
N GLU A 758 -24.54 19.57 -44.22
CA GLU A 758 -23.76 20.30 -45.25
C GLU A 758 -23.46 21.79 -44.90
N ASN A 759 -23.67 22.23 -43.65
CA ASN A 759 -23.43 23.59 -43.18
C ASN A 759 -22.65 23.60 -41.85
N GLN A 760 -21.32 23.47 -41.91
CA GLN A 760 -20.47 23.65 -40.73
C GLN A 760 -20.48 25.12 -40.27
N LYS A 761 -20.89 25.39 -39.03
CA LYS A 761 -20.80 26.72 -38.41
C LYS A 761 -19.47 26.86 -37.66
N THR A 762 -18.68 27.88 -37.98
CA THR A 762 -17.48 28.25 -37.23
C THR A 762 -17.79 29.28 -36.15
N LEU A 763 -17.03 29.22 -35.06
CA LEU A 763 -17.15 30.09 -33.89
C LEU A 763 -15.82 30.80 -33.66
N SER A 764 -15.83 32.13 -33.56
CA SER A 764 -14.60 32.91 -33.39
C SER A 764 -14.06 32.80 -31.96
N VAL A 765 -12.80 32.38 -31.86
CA VAL A 765 -12.03 32.34 -30.60
C VAL A 765 -11.46 33.72 -30.29
N THR A 766 -11.11 34.49 -31.32
CA THR A 766 -10.56 35.85 -31.18
C THR A 766 -11.64 36.85 -30.76
N PRO A 767 -11.32 37.84 -29.90
CA PRO A 767 -12.27 38.88 -29.51
C PRO A 767 -12.80 39.69 -30.68
N GLY A 768 -14.07 40.08 -30.61
CA GLY A 768 -14.65 41.06 -31.53
C GLY A 768 -14.11 42.47 -31.26
N LYS A 769 -14.30 43.41 -32.19
CA LYS A 769 -13.84 44.81 -32.04
C LYS A 769 -14.39 45.53 -30.80
N ASP A 770 -15.50 45.04 -30.24
CA ASP A 770 -16.19 45.59 -29.08
C ASP A 770 -15.80 44.91 -27.74
N GLU A 771 -14.95 43.87 -27.76
CA GLU A 771 -14.47 43.13 -26.58
C GLU A 771 -13.04 43.59 -26.19
N THR A 772 -12.94 44.73 -25.50
CA THR A 772 -11.63 45.36 -25.14
C THR A 772 -11.13 45.05 -23.72
N ASP A 773 -11.86 44.25 -22.93
CA ASP A 773 -11.48 43.90 -21.55
C ASP A 773 -10.40 42.80 -21.55
N GLU A 774 -9.27 43.05 -20.90
CA GLU A 774 -8.15 42.11 -20.75
C GLU A 774 -8.58 40.77 -20.12
N MET A 775 -9.67 40.75 -19.35
CA MET A 775 -10.21 39.51 -18.75
C MET A 775 -10.83 38.55 -19.78
N HIS A 776 -11.26 39.06 -20.94
CA HIS A 776 -11.91 38.30 -22.01
C HIS A 776 -10.93 37.81 -23.09
N VAL A 777 -9.66 38.18 -22.97
CA VAL A 777 -8.61 37.82 -23.93
C VAL A 777 -8.35 36.31 -23.87
N PRO A 778 -8.40 35.60 -25.01
CA PRO A 778 -8.08 34.17 -25.06
C PRO A 778 -6.58 33.93 -24.82
N PHE A 779 -6.23 32.69 -24.49
CA PHE A 779 -4.84 32.27 -24.27
C PHE A 779 -4.13 33.02 -23.12
N PRO A 780 -4.74 33.19 -21.93
CA PRO A 780 -4.01 33.74 -20.79
C PRO A 780 -2.85 32.81 -20.41
N SER A 781 -1.77 33.35 -19.86
CA SER A 781 -0.72 32.50 -19.28
C SER A 781 -1.16 31.98 -17.90
N LEU A 782 -0.49 30.92 -17.42
CA LEU A 782 -0.79 30.40 -16.08
C LEU A 782 -0.49 31.43 -15.00
N ALA A 783 0.59 32.20 -15.11
CA ALA A 783 0.91 33.32 -14.23
C ALA A 783 -0.25 34.33 -14.15
N GLN A 784 -0.85 34.69 -15.29
CA GLN A 784 -2.00 35.62 -15.30
C GLN A 784 -3.20 35.03 -14.56
N VAL A 785 -3.50 33.74 -14.77
CA VAL A 785 -4.58 33.05 -14.04
C VAL A 785 -4.31 33.00 -12.54
N LEU A 786 -3.10 32.66 -12.12
CA LEU A 786 -2.70 32.62 -10.71
C LEU A 786 -2.74 34.00 -10.03
N GLN A 787 -2.65 35.09 -10.79
CA GLN A 787 -2.69 36.44 -10.22
C GLN A 787 -4.09 37.06 -10.26
N LEU A 788 -4.86 36.83 -11.34
CA LEU A 788 -6.07 37.61 -11.65
C LEU A 788 -7.39 36.86 -11.39
N VAL A 789 -7.37 35.54 -11.20
CA VAL A 789 -8.57 34.80 -10.75
C VAL A 789 -8.77 35.02 -9.25
N ASP A 790 -10.00 35.03 -8.75
CA ASP A 790 -10.31 35.17 -7.31
C ASP A 790 -9.45 34.20 -6.46
N GLU A 791 -8.78 34.69 -5.42
CA GLU A 791 -7.93 33.88 -4.54
C GLU A 791 -8.72 32.89 -3.66
N ASN A 792 -10.03 33.12 -3.51
CA ASN A 792 -10.90 32.29 -2.69
C ASN A 792 -11.41 31.03 -3.40
N VAL A 793 -11.38 31.00 -4.74
CA VAL A 793 -11.69 29.80 -5.51
C VAL A 793 -10.45 28.93 -5.66
N GLY A 794 -10.61 27.60 -5.55
CA GLY A 794 -9.53 26.67 -5.84
C GLY A 794 -9.29 26.54 -7.34
N LEU A 795 -8.08 26.14 -7.74
CA LEU A 795 -7.74 25.84 -9.14
C LEU A 795 -7.48 24.34 -9.30
N ASN A 796 -8.19 23.70 -10.22
CA ASN A 796 -7.83 22.39 -10.75
C ASN A 796 -7.05 22.62 -12.06
N ILE A 797 -5.73 22.49 -12.00
CA ILE A 797 -4.85 22.68 -13.15
C ILE A 797 -4.76 21.35 -13.89
N GLU A 798 -5.51 21.20 -14.98
CA GLU A 798 -5.36 20.09 -15.90
C GLU A 798 -4.10 20.30 -16.74
N ILE A 799 -3.11 19.43 -16.57
CA ILE A 799 -1.92 19.41 -17.41
C ILE A 799 -2.29 18.71 -18.72
N LYS A 800 -2.36 19.47 -19.81
CA LYS A 800 -2.75 18.96 -21.12
C LYS A 800 -1.53 18.39 -21.86
N TYR A 801 -1.44 17.06 -21.93
CA TYR A 801 -0.36 16.35 -22.61
C TYR A 801 -0.94 15.30 -23.57
N PRO A 802 -0.45 15.21 -24.83
CA PRO A 802 -1.11 14.41 -25.87
C PRO A 802 -0.93 12.91 -25.64
N MET A 803 -1.94 12.13 -26.03
CA MET A 803 -1.95 10.68 -25.88
C MET A 803 -2.22 9.95 -27.20
N TYR A 804 -1.85 8.66 -27.22
CA TYR A 804 -2.20 7.73 -28.30
C TYR A 804 -3.59 7.14 -28.09
N MET A 805 -4.34 7.04 -29.17
CA MET A 805 -5.66 6.40 -29.24
C MET A 805 -5.54 4.93 -29.67
N LYS A 806 -6.56 4.11 -29.37
CA LYS A 806 -6.59 2.69 -29.78
C LYS A 806 -6.66 2.49 -31.29
N ASP A 807 -7.16 3.47 -32.05
CA ASP A 807 -7.19 3.44 -33.52
C ASP A 807 -5.82 3.78 -34.16
N GLY A 808 -4.82 4.12 -33.34
CA GLY A 808 -3.47 4.47 -33.79
C GLY A 808 -3.25 5.96 -34.03
N SER A 809 -4.28 6.80 -33.93
CA SER A 809 -4.13 8.26 -33.98
C SER A 809 -3.44 8.80 -32.72
N HIS A 810 -2.83 9.98 -32.83
CA HIS A 810 -2.18 10.68 -31.72
C HIS A 810 -2.64 12.14 -31.72
N GLU A 811 -2.89 12.70 -30.54
CA GLU A 811 -3.49 14.02 -30.42
C GLU A 811 -2.58 15.16 -30.89
N CYS A 812 -1.25 15.01 -30.74
CA CYS A 812 -0.28 16.00 -31.22
C CYS A 812 1.14 15.40 -31.31
N HIS A 813 1.64 15.08 -32.50
CA HIS A 813 2.96 14.44 -32.68
C HIS A 813 4.15 15.37 -32.39
N GLY A 814 5.28 14.81 -31.94
CA GLY A 814 6.51 15.58 -31.72
C GLY A 814 6.36 16.67 -30.66
N TYR A 815 5.75 16.30 -29.53
CA TYR A 815 5.48 17.19 -28.40
C TYR A 815 6.73 17.38 -27.51
N PHE A 816 6.63 18.24 -26.50
CA PHE A 816 7.73 18.54 -25.58
C PHE A 816 8.15 17.32 -24.75
N GLU A 817 9.44 17.23 -24.38
CA GLU A 817 9.92 16.20 -23.45
C GLU A 817 9.25 16.36 -22.06
N GLN A 818 8.75 15.25 -21.51
CA GLN A 818 7.87 15.23 -20.35
C GLN A 818 8.46 15.91 -19.09
N ASN A 819 9.74 15.65 -18.76
CA ASN A 819 10.36 16.28 -17.57
C ASN A 819 10.43 17.80 -17.73
N LYS A 820 10.94 18.29 -18.87
CA LYS A 820 11.03 19.73 -19.15
C LYS A 820 9.66 20.41 -19.15
N PHE A 821 8.65 19.73 -19.69
CA PHE A 821 7.28 20.23 -19.74
C PHE A 821 6.70 20.42 -18.33
N VAL A 822 6.78 19.39 -17.48
CA VAL A 822 6.30 19.43 -16.09
C VAL A 822 7.10 20.43 -15.26
N ASP A 823 8.43 20.46 -15.38
CA ASP A 823 9.28 21.38 -14.61
C ASP A 823 8.93 22.85 -14.89
N ARG A 824 8.63 23.19 -16.15
CA ARG A 824 8.23 24.56 -16.51
C ARG A 824 6.91 24.96 -15.83
N ILE A 825 5.90 24.09 -15.84
CA ILE A 825 4.61 24.35 -15.21
C ILE A 825 4.76 24.45 -13.68
N LEU A 826 5.46 23.50 -13.07
CA LEU A 826 5.68 23.50 -11.61
C LEU A 826 6.48 24.73 -11.15
N SER A 827 7.46 25.18 -11.94
CA SER A 827 8.22 26.39 -11.64
C SER A 827 7.32 27.63 -11.62
N GLU A 828 6.42 27.77 -12.60
CA GLU A 828 5.50 28.90 -12.68
C GLU A 828 4.44 28.88 -11.56
N VAL A 829 3.98 27.69 -11.17
CA VAL A 829 3.13 27.51 -9.98
C VAL A 829 3.87 27.87 -8.70
N ALA A 830 5.11 27.41 -8.52
CA ALA A 830 5.92 27.73 -7.35
C ALA A 830 6.12 29.25 -7.19
N GLU A 831 6.37 29.94 -8.30
CA GLU A 831 6.64 31.39 -8.32
C GLU A 831 5.39 32.25 -8.08
N HIS A 832 4.22 31.86 -8.63
CA HIS A 832 3.05 32.74 -8.67
C HIS A 832 1.83 32.27 -7.86
N ALA A 833 1.79 31.02 -7.40
CA ALA A 833 0.59 30.51 -6.71
C ALA A 833 0.39 31.06 -5.29
N GLY A 834 1.47 31.46 -4.59
CA GLY A 834 1.40 31.88 -3.19
C GLY A 834 0.71 30.85 -2.30
N ASN A 835 -0.41 31.25 -1.69
CA ASN A 835 -1.23 30.41 -0.79
C ASN A 835 -2.48 29.82 -1.46
N ARG A 836 -2.56 29.82 -2.79
CA ARG A 836 -3.72 29.28 -3.52
C ARG A 836 -3.93 27.79 -3.24
N ARG A 837 -5.20 27.40 -3.26
CA ARG A 837 -5.61 26.00 -3.26
C ARG A 837 -5.51 25.47 -4.69
N ILE A 838 -4.53 24.60 -4.93
CA ILE A 838 -4.29 24.01 -6.25
C ILE A 838 -4.42 22.49 -6.13
N ALA A 839 -5.06 21.87 -7.12
CA ALA A 839 -4.94 20.46 -7.42
C ALA A 839 -4.45 20.33 -8.88
N PHE A 840 -3.60 19.36 -9.16
CA PHE A 840 -3.24 19.01 -10.52
C PHE A 840 -4.09 17.84 -11.00
N SER A 841 -4.47 17.84 -12.28
CA SER A 841 -5.06 16.68 -12.94
C SER A 841 -4.42 16.41 -14.30
N CYS A 842 -4.42 15.16 -14.76
CA CYS A 842 -3.94 14.83 -16.11
C CYS A 842 -4.54 13.49 -16.58
N PHE A 843 -4.81 13.36 -17.88
CA PHE A 843 -5.16 12.08 -18.51
C PHE A 843 -3.95 11.18 -18.76
N GLU A 844 -2.75 11.78 -18.83
CA GLU A 844 -1.51 11.07 -19.07
C GLU A 844 -0.91 10.60 -17.73
N PRO A 845 -0.82 9.28 -17.49
CA PRO A 845 -0.43 8.71 -16.20
C PRO A 845 1.06 8.95 -15.85
N ASP A 846 1.94 9.03 -16.83
CA ASP A 846 3.36 9.31 -16.59
C ASP A 846 3.55 10.76 -16.11
N ILE A 847 2.83 11.73 -16.68
CA ILE A 847 2.76 13.11 -16.19
C ILE A 847 2.28 13.16 -14.73
N CYS A 848 1.23 12.41 -14.36
CA CYS A 848 0.80 12.32 -12.97
C CYS A 848 1.93 11.82 -12.05
N THR A 849 2.64 10.78 -12.49
CA THR A 849 3.77 10.20 -11.75
C THR A 849 4.92 11.22 -11.62
N LEU A 850 5.26 11.93 -12.70
CA LEU A 850 6.29 12.97 -12.70
C LEU A 850 5.96 14.07 -11.69
N ILE A 851 4.72 14.58 -11.67
CA ILE A 851 4.32 15.63 -10.73
C ILE A 851 4.50 15.15 -9.28
N THR A 852 4.02 13.95 -8.94
CA THR A 852 4.16 13.43 -7.56
C THR A 852 5.61 13.21 -7.12
N LYS A 853 6.51 12.88 -8.06
CA LYS A 853 7.93 12.69 -7.74
C LYS A 853 8.75 13.98 -7.80
N LYS A 854 8.18 15.08 -8.28
CA LYS A 854 8.85 16.39 -8.33
C LYS A 854 8.39 17.35 -7.25
N GLN A 855 7.26 17.10 -6.58
CA GLN A 855 6.74 17.95 -5.51
C GLN A 855 5.82 17.19 -4.56
N HIS A 856 5.60 17.75 -3.36
CA HIS A 856 4.71 17.18 -2.36
C HIS A 856 3.61 18.13 -1.85
N ARG A 857 3.66 19.40 -2.23
CA ARG A 857 2.81 20.47 -1.70
C ARG A 857 1.37 20.34 -2.17
N TYR A 858 1.14 20.06 -3.45
CA TYR A 858 -0.19 20.05 -4.06
C TYR A 858 -0.62 18.62 -4.43
N PRO A 859 -1.91 18.28 -4.25
CA PRO A 859 -2.43 16.98 -4.64
C PRO A 859 -2.48 16.82 -6.15
N VAL A 860 -2.41 15.54 -6.57
CA VAL A 860 -2.55 15.12 -7.96
C VAL A 860 -3.74 14.18 -8.07
N LEU A 861 -4.59 14.41 -9.07
CA LEU A 861 -5.76 13.63 -9.42
C LEU A 861 -5.54 13.01 -10.80
N PHE A 862 -5.94 11.76 -10.99
CA PHE A 862 -5.84 11.12 -12.30
C PHE A 862 -7.14 11.21 -13.07
N LEU A 863 -7.12 11.74 -14.29
CA LEU A 863 -8.27 11.77 -15.18
C LEU A 863 -8.35 10.47 -15.98
N VAL A 864 -9.52 9.84 -15.96
CA VAL A 864 -9.79 8.61 -16.69
C VAL A 864 -11.02 8.77 -17.57
N VAL A 865 -10.93 8.31 -18.81
CA VAL A 865 -12.06 8.27 -19.75
C VAL A 865 -12.93 7.05 -19.48
N GLY A 866 -12.30 5.93 -19.15
CA GLY A 866 -13.00 4.69 -18.78
C GLY A 866 -13.74 4.06 -19.97
N ALA A 867 -14.58 3.07 -19.68
CA ALA A 867 -15.42 2.45 -20.70
C ALA A 867 -16.59 3.36 -21.11
N THR A 868 -16.44 4.08 -22.22
CA THR A 868 -17.44 4.98 -22.81
C THR A 868 -17.54 4.80 -24.32
N ASN A 869 -18.72 5.09 -24.89
CA ASN A 869 -18.92 5.12 -26.34
C ASN A 869 -18.81 6.54 -26.93
N ARG A 870 -18.57 7.56 -26.10
CA ARG A 870 -18.54 8.98 -26.51
C ARG A 870 -17.19 9.43 -27.05
N TYR A 871 -16.12 8.88 -26.49
CA TYR A 871 -14.75 9.25 -26.82
C TYR A 871 -14.00 8.06 -27.41
N MET A 872 -13.05 8.34 -28.30
CA MET A 872 -12.12 7.32 -28.77
C MET A 872 -11.28 6.84 -27.58
N PRO A 873 -11.23 5.53 -27.29
CA PRO A 873 -10.43 5.00 -26.20
C PRO A 873 -8.94 5.29 -26.34
N PHE A 874 -8.30 5.61 -25.21
CA PHE A 874 -6.85 5.73 -25.14
C PHE A 874 -6.16 4.37 -25.23
N LYS A 875 -4.95 4.37 -25.80
CA LYS A 875 -4.13 3.16 -25.94
C LYS A 875 -3.58 2.67 -24.59
N ASP A 876 -3.21 3.59 -23.69
CA ASP A 876 -2.75 3.22 -22.35
C ASP A 876 -3.94 2.77 -21.50
N ILE A 877 -3.87 1.51 -21.03
CA ILE A 877 -4.96 0.89 -20.28
C ILE A 877 -5.22 1.58 -18.94
N ARG A 878 -4.25 2.33 -18.39
CA ARG A 878 -4.43 3.10 -17.16
C ARG A 878 -5.49 4.18 -17.35
N SER A 879 -5.53 4.84 -18.50
CA SER A 879 -6.49 5.93 -18.82
C SER A 879 -7.79 5.43 -19.46
N ASP A 880 -7.80 4.19 -19.94
CA ASP A 880 -8.95 3.53 -20.59
C ASP A 880 -9.78 2.66 -19.63
N CYS A 881 -9.18 2.12 -18.56
CA CYS A 881 -9.88 1.24 -17.60
C CYS A 881 -9.89 1.84 -16.20
N SER A 882 -11.06 2.26 -15.71
CA SER A 882 -11.20 2.93 -14.41
C SER A 882 -10.84 2.09 -13.19
N LYS A 883 -10.89 0.76 -13.30
CA LYS A 883 -10.40 -0.14 -12.23
C LYS A 883 -8.88 -0.06 -12.12
N ILE A 884 -8.19 -0.11 -13.27
CA ILE A 884 -6.73 0.03 -13.34
C ILE A 884 -6.33 1.47 -12.97
N ALA A 885 -7.12 2.47 -13.35
CA ALA A 885 -6.92 3.87 -12.96
C ALA A 885 -6.94 4.05 -11.43
N ALA A 886 -7.91 3.44 -10.74
CA ALA A 886 -7.98 3.46 -9.28
C ALA A 886 -6.78 2.75 -8.64
N ASN A 887 -6.37 1.60 -9.18
CA ASN A 887 -5.17 0.89 -8.73
C ASN A 887 -3.88 1.69 -8.97
N PHE A 888 -3.75 2.32 -10.14
CA PHE A 888 -2.66 3.21 -10.49
C PHE A 888 -2.58 4.40 -9.52
N ALA A 889 -3.71 5.07 -9.27
CA ALA A 889 -3.79 6.17 -8.33
C ALA A 889 -3.41 5.75 -6.90
N ALA A 890 -3.81 4.55 -6.46
CA ALA A 890 -3.40 4.01 -5.17
C ALA A 890 -1.88 3.72 -5.13
N GLY A 891 -1.34 3.04 -6.15
CA GLY A 891 0.08 2.68 -6.23
C GLY A 891 1.02 3.89 -6.35
N CYS A 892 0.62 4.91 -7.11
CA CYS A 892 1.38 6.16 -7.26
C CYS A 892 1.07 7.20 -6.16
N GLU A 893 0.27 6.83 -5.15
CA GLU A 893 -0.13 7.71 -4.04
C GLU A 893 -0.79 9.03 -4.48
N LEU A 894 -1.57 9.01 -5.57
CA LEU A 894 -2.39 10.12 -6.02
C LEU A 894 -3.56 10.38 -5.07
N LEU A 895 -4.01 11.63 -4.94
CA LEU A 895 -5.13 11.99 -4.07
C LEU A 895 -6.41 11.23 -4.44
N GLY A 896 -6.62 11.00 -5.73
CA GLY A 896 -7.85 10.39 -6.23
C GLY A 896 -7.92 10.28 -7.75
N VAL A 897 -9.12 9.94 -8.22
CA VAL A 897 -9.44 9.73 -9.63
C VAL A 897 -10.65 10.57 -10.01
N ASN A 898 -10.55 11.20 -11.18
CA ASN A 898 -11.63 11.91 -11.86
C ASN A 898 -12.25 10.95 -12.88
N PHE A 899 -13.35 10.31 -12.49
CA PHE A 899 -14.06 9.32 -13.30
C PHE A 899 -15.03 9.96 -14.28
N HIS A 900 -15.18 9.35 -15.45
CA HIS A 900 -16.20 9.75 -16.40
C HIS A 900 -17.62 9.34 -15.94
N SER A 901 -18.60 10.24 -16.10
CA SER A 901 -19.97 10.08 -15.63
C SER A 901 -20.68 8.86 -16.22
N GLU A 902 -20.55 8.66 -17.54
CA GLU A 902 -21.28 7.59 -18.25
C GLU A 902 -20.87 6.20 -17.75
N GLU A 903 -19.58 6.00 -17.48
CA GLU A 903 -19.09 4.70 -16.99
C GLU A 903 -19.63 4.41 -15.59
N LEU A 904 -19.57 5.37 -14.66
CA LEU A 904 -20.04 5.17 -13.30
C LEU A 904 -21.56 4.99 -13.17
N LEU A 905 -22.32 5.54 -14.12
CA LEU A 905 -23.75 5.28 -14.23
C LEU A 905 -24.05 3.82 -14.60
N ASN A 906 -23.11 3.15 -15.30
CA ASN A 906 -23.23 1.77 -15.77
C ASN A 906 -22.54 0.76 -14.84
N ASP A 907 -21.32 1.03 -14.37
CA ASP A 907 -20.51 0.17 -13.49
C ASP A 907 -19.95 0.97 -12.30
N LYS A 908 -20.42 0.64 -11.09
CA LYS A 908 -19.98 1.28 -9.83
C LYS A 908 -18.72 0.65 -9.23
N SER A 909 -18.20 -0.44 -9.79
CA SER A 909 -17.06 -1.15 -9.19
C SER A 909 -15.75 -0.33 -9.12
N PRO A 910 -15.45 0.64 -10.00
CA PRO A 910 -14.31 1.54 -9.79
C PRO A 910 -14.40 2.36 -8.49
N ILE A 911 -15.61 2.76 -8.07
CA ILE A 911 -15.85 3.46 -6.79
C ILE A 911 -15.53 2.54 -5.60
N ILE A 912 -15.84 1.25 -5.70
CA ILE A 912 -15.56 0.27 -4.63
C ILE A 912 -14.04 0.16 -4.42
N ILE A 913 -13.26 0.10 -5.50
CA ILE A 913 -11.79 0.08 -5.46
C ILE A 913 -11.26 1.40 -4.90
N ALA A 914 -11.77 2.55 -5.37
CA ALA A 914 -11.38 3.85 -4.85
C ALA A 914 -11.63 3.97 -3.34
N ASN A 915 -12.77 3.49 -2.84
CA ASN A 915 -13.08 3.49 -1.42
C ASN A 915 -12.15 2.58 -0.60
N ARG A 916 -11.73 1.43 -1.15
CA ARG A 916 -10.78 0.50 -0.51
C ARG A 916 -9.47 1.21 -0.13
N TYR A 917 -8.98 2.11 -0.99
CA TYR A 917 -7.73 2.86 -0.77
C TYR A 917 -7.94 4.30 -0.28
N GLY A 918 -9.17 4.68 0.05
CA GLY A 918 -9.49 6.02 0.54
C GLY A 918 -9.29 7.14 -0.50
N LEU A 919 -9.38 6.83 -1.78
CA LEU A 919 -9.20 7.79 -2.88
C LEU A 919 -10.38 8.78 -2.97
N VAL A 920 -10.05 10.03 -3.30
CA VAL A 920 -11.02 11.06 -3.67
C VAL A 920 -11.65 10.67 -5.00
N LYS A 921 -12.98 10.78 -5.08
CA LYS A 921 -13.74 10.44 -6.29
C LYS A 921 -14.36 11.72 -6.86
N ILE A 922 -13.80 12.24 -7.93
CA ILE A 922 -14.41 13.35 -8.67
C ILE A 922 -15.06 12.77 -9.92
N VAL A 923 -16.19 13.32 -10.35
CA VAL A 923 -16.87 12.90 -11.59
C VAL A 923 -16.89 14.04 -12.58
N TRP A 924 -16.60 13.75 -13.84
CA TRP A 924 -16.66 14.69 -14.95
C TRP A 924 -17.46 14.08 -16.12
N GLY A 925 -17.99 14.91 -17.01
CA GLY A 925 -18.67 14.47 -18.23
C GLY A 925 -20.00 15.18 -18.47
N ASP A 926 -20.44 15.18 -19.73
CA ASP A 926 -21.59 15.98 -20.21
C ASP A 926 -22.91 15.61 -19.52
N ASP A 927 -23.04 14.39 -18.98
CA ASP A 927 -24.24 13.96 -18.23
C ASP A 927 -24.50 14.84 -17.00
N LEU A 928 -23.45 15.44 -16.45
CA LEU A 928 -23.55 16.32 -15.29
C LEU A 928 -24.22 17.66 -15.61
N ASN A 929 -24.52 17.96 -16.88
CA ASN A 929 -25.36 19.10 -17.23
C ASN A 929 -26.85 18.85 -16.91
N SER A 930 -27.22 17.61 -16.53
CA SER A 930 -28.53 17.28 -15.96
C SER A 930 -28.52 17.33 -14.43
N LYS A 931 -29.43 18.12 -13.85
CA LYS A 931 -29.58 18.25 -12.38
C LYS A 931 -29.97 16.94 -11.70
N ASP A 932 -30.77 16.10 -12.36
CA ASP A 932 -31.15 14.79 -11.83
C ASP A 932 -29.94 13.86 -11.70
N ILE A 933 -29.03 13.91 -12.68
CA ILE A 933 -27.79 13.14 -12.66
C ILE A 933 -26.83 13.69 -11.60
N GLN A 934 -26.70 15.02 -11.47
CA GLN A 934 -25.94 15.63 -10.39
C GLN A 934 -26.45 15.16 -9.01
N LYS A 935 -27.78 15.15 -8.81
CA LYS A 935 -28.41 14.69 -7.57
C LYS A 935 -28.08 13.23 -7.29
N LYS A 936 -28.16 12.37 -8.31
CA LYS A 936 -27.80 10.95 -8.20
C LYS A 936 -26.37 10.76 -7.70
N PHE A 937 -25.40 11.47 -8.27
CA PHE A 937 -24.01 11.38 -7.79
C PHE A 937 -23.83 11.96 -6.37
N LYS A 938 -24.48 13.11 -6.08
CA LYS A 938 -24.45 13.79 -4.78
C LYS A 938 -25.00 12.95 -3.64
N GLU A 939 -26.15 12.31 -3.85
CA GLU A 939 -26.93 11.67 -2.79
C GLU A 939 -26.76 10.14 -2.76
N GLU A 940 -26.55 9.49 -3.91
CA GLU A 940 -26.56 8.02 -4.00
C GLU A 940 -25.19 7.39 -4.18
N MET A 941 -24.21 8.10 -4.76
CA MET A 941 -22.90 7.52 -5.13
C MET A 941 -21.73 7.96 -4.25
N ASN A 942 -21.97 8.81 -3.25
CA ASN A 942 -20.98 9.26 -2.26
C ASN A 942 -19.64 9.73 -2.91
N VAL A 943 -19.75 10.50 -3.98
CA VAL A 943 -18.61 11.13 -4.65
C VAL A 943 -18.19 12.40 -3.90
N ASP A 944 -16.96 12.84 -4.12
CA ASP A 944 -16.35 13.94 -3.39
C ASP A 944 -16.45 15.29 -4.14
N GLY A 945 -16.60 15.26 -5.47
CA GLY A 945 -16.82 16.45 -6.28
C GLY A 945 -17.36 16.15 -7.68
N LEU A 946 -17.91 17.19 -8.33
CA LEU A 946 -18.41 17.14 -9.71
C LEU A 946 -17.79 18.27 -10.53
N ILE A 947 -17.33 17.96 -11.73
CA ILE A 947 -16.86 18.90 -12.75
C ILE A 947 -17.95 19.01 -13.82
N PHE A 948 -18.53 20.19 -13.99
CA PHE A 948 -19.63 20.39 -14.94
C PHE A 948 -19.72 21.84 -15.43
N ASP A 949 -20.49 22.02 -16.49
CA ASP A 949 -20.70 23.30 -17.14
C ASP A 949 -21.78 24.16 -16.43
N ARG A 950 -21.87 25.44 -16.77
CA ARG A 950 -22.98 26.33 -16.35
C ARG A 950 -23.25 26.36 -14.84
N ILE A 951 -22.17 26.44 -14.05
CA ILE A 951 -22.30 26.47 -12.59
C ILE A 951 -23.16 27.65 -12.13
N GLY A 952 -24.14 27.39 -11.26
CA GLY A 952 -25.00 28.40 -10.65
C GLY A 952 -25.91 29.19 -11.60
N GLU A 953 -26.22 28.71 -12.81
CA GLU A 953 -27.11 29.42 -13.76
C GLU A 953 -28.59 29.46 -13.34
N ASP A 954 -29.06 28.45 -12.57
CA ASP A 954 -30.47 28.27 -12.19
C ASP A 954 -30.72 28.30 -10.66
N GLU A 955 -29.75 28.72 -9.84
CA GLU A 955 -29.84 28.69 -8.36
C GLU A 955 -29.64 30.09 -7.73
N VAL A 956 -30.21 30.31 -6.55
CA VAL A 956 -29.88 31.48 -5.72
C VAL A 956 -28.37 31.47 -5.47
N ALA A 957 -27.70 32.60 -5.72
CA ALA A 957 -26.24 32.74 -5.63
C ALA A 957 -25.66 31.98 -4.43
N LYS A 958 -25.02 30.86 -4.72
CA LYS A 958 -24.46 29.96 -3.74
C LYS A 958 -23.09 30.47 -3.33
N GLN A 959 -22.78 30.47 -2.05
CA GLN A 959 -21.45 30.85 -1.59
C GLN A 959 -20.48 29.66 -1.69
N ASN A 960 -19.26 29.93 -2.16
CA ASN A 960 -18.13 29.01 -2.20
C ASN A 960 -17.84 28.46 -0.79
N VAL A 961 -17.58 27.16 -0.68
CA VAL A 961 -17.42 26.47 0.61
C VAL A 961 -16.22 26.97 1.42
N PHE A 962 -15.15 27.39 0.76
CA PHE A 962 -13.94 27.91 1.41
C PHE A 962 -14.15 29.29 2.01
N ILE A 963 -14.97 30.13 1.37
CA ILE A 963 -15.36 31.44 1.91
C ILE A 963 -16.19 31.22 3.18
N VAL A 964 -17.21 30.36 3.11
CA VAL A 964 -18.05 30.01 4.26
C VAL A 964 -17.22 29.44 5.42
N GLU A 965 -16.27 28.55 5.13
CA GLU A 965 -15.35 27.98 6.13
C GLU A 965 -14.46 29.08 6.76
N ASN A 966 -13.92 30.00 5.96
CA ASN A 966 -13.10 31.11 6.43
C ASN A 966 -13.89 32.08 7.31
N GLU A 967 -15.09 32.47 6.91
CA GLU A 967 -15.99 33.34 7.70
C GLU A 967 -16.37 32.70 9.03
N HIS A 968 -16.72 31.41 9.02
CA HIS A 968 -17.02 30.66 10.23
C HIS A 968 -15.82 30.64 11.18
N ARG A 969 -14.62 30.34 10.66
CA ARG A 969 -13.37 30.35 11.43
C ARG A 969 -13.11 31.73 12.04
N SER A 970 -13.19 32.80 11.26
CA SER A 970 -12.99 34.19 11.72
C SER A 970 -14.01 34.58 12.79
N SER A 971 -15.27 34.16 12.67
CA SER A 971 -16.32 34.46 13.65
C SER A 971 -16.07 33.80 15.02
N LEU A 972 -15.46 32.61 15.05
CA LEU A 972 -15.07 31.92 16.29
C LEU A 972 -13.98 32.68 17.04
N PHE A 973 -12.99 33.22 16.32
CA PHE A 973 -11.93 34.05 16.92
C PHE A 973 -12.45 35.39 17.46
N VAL A 974 -13.39 36.03 16.74
CA VAL A 974 -14.03 37.28 17.21
C VAL A 974 -14.88 37.05 18.47
N LYS A 975 -15.58 35.91 18.58
CA LYS A 975 -16.32 35.55 19.81
C LYS A 975 -15.39 35.27 21.00
N ASN A 976 -14.25 34.62 20.79
CA ASN A 976 -13.28 34.38 21.87
C ASN A 976 -12.63 35.67 22.38
N ASN A 977 -12.33 36.65 21.51
CA ASN A 977 -11.78 37.94 21.94
C ASN A 977 -12.81 38.81 22.70
N LYS A 978 -14.11 38.72 22.39
CA LYS A 978 -15.18 39.39 23.17
C LYS A 978 -15.40 38.75 24.56
N ASN A 979 -15.11 37.46 24.72
CA ASN A 979 -15.17 36.79 26.02
C ASN A 979 -13.93 37.02 26.89
N GLN A 980 -12.80 37.47 26.33
CA GLN A 980 -11.63 37.91 27.10
C GLN A 980 -11.71 39.38 27.55
N SER A 981 -12.49 40.24 26.88
CA SER A 981 -12.64 41.65 27.27
C SER A 981 -13.70 41.91 28.36
N SER A 982 -14.38 40.88 28.88
CA SER A 982 -15.43 41.01 29.90
C SER A 982 -15.07 40.50 31.30
N ARG A 983 -13.78 40.23 31.59
CA ARG A 983 -13.32 39.94 32.97
C ARG A 983 -12.10 40.77 33.35
N SER A 984 -12.35 42.02 33.72
CA SER A 984 -11.50 42.75 34.67
C SER A 984 -12.23 42.79 36.02
N PRO A 985 -11.69 42.21 37.11
CA PRO A 985 -12.30 42.33 38.42
C PRO A 985 -11.94 43.69 39.02
N SER A 986 -12.94 44.51 39.32
CA SER A 986 -12.74 45.72 40.12
C SER A 986 -12.38 45.31 41.57
N MET A 987 -11.10 45.38 41.92
CA MET A 987 -10.71 45.44 43.33
C MET A 987 -10.98 46.85 43.83
N THR A 988 -12.04 47.01 44.64
CA THR A 988 -12.17 48.16 45.53
C THR A 988 -12.34 47.65 46.96
N ARG A 989 -11.34 48.04 47.77
CA ARG A 989 -11.17 47.89 49.21
C ARG A 989 -12.46 47.75 50.02
N ARG A 990 -12.49 46.76 50.92
CA ARG A 990 -12.95 46.93 52.31
C ARG A 990 -12.37 45.83 53.20
N CYS A 991 -11.37 46.21 53.99
CA CYS A 991 -10.99 45.52 55.21
C CYS A 991 -11.64 46.30 56.34
N MET A 992 -12.57 45.69 57.10
CA MET A 992 -12.75 45.92 58.54
C MET A 992 -13.84 45.02 59.13
N SER A 993 -13.41 44.29 60.16
CA SER A 993 -14.08 43.92 61.41
C SER A 993 -15.22 42.88 61.45
N MET A 994 -14.91 41.84 62.25
CA MET A 994 -15.69 41.20 63.31
C MET A 994 -16.70 40.09 62.96
N ALA A 995 -16.29 38.88 63.36
CA ALA A 995 -17.02 37.88 64.14
C ALA A 995 -18.55 37.84 64.04
N GLU A 996 -19.07 36.76 63.46
CA GLU A 996 -19.67 35.61 64.16
C GLU A 996 -19.68 34.37 63.24
#